data_AF-A0AAC8VLD4-F1
#
_entry.id   AF-A0AAC8VLD4-F1
#
_cell.length_a   1.000
_cell.length_b   1.000
_cell.length_c   1.000
_cell.angle_alpha   90.00
_cell.angle_beta   90.00
_cell.angle_gamma   90.00
#
_symmetry.space_group_name_H-M   'P 1'
#
loop_
_entity.id
_entity.type
_entity.pdbx_description
1 polymer ?
#
loop_
_entity_poly.entity_id
_entity_poly.type
_entity_poly.pdbx_seq_one_letter_code
_entity_poly.pdbx_strand_id
1 'polypeptide(L)'
;MSIHQELIIDKLNKYSSSIGGVDGLCHGFSYVHAAMAAIDKLDWWQDSLRVISEWDDDLDSLDKKVNLKGQDESISLGQIFERITSYILFNFNPGLLLKGSNGKNLEQKDTVDVFEVIDPISGKILTINKDNHRIVAGELSNKDLKHLLNLKNLKSNMCILSSNDHTCSLRCDNGQYYFYDPNFTEGEKRFNSIKDLIPDLRESLSKSFLITLIDIRGENNLGLEAFSKFKLKLRHLKKSGFKQLVHEAPNLASQALSLATTAKQRSILISILCDSHKINCFNGLENLAMYAPHLVNQALKLGITNKDKLKLFSALCHAENQEKWNGLQILAIYTPQSINQTLDLAVTNKAKSKLISALCHVDNCGYSGLQILAIKSPASVSKAIILAINKKDRLKLISSLYQINEKGMNGLEILINYAPDSIQSILNLAITNKEKSRLVSLLCQVGSQGQTGLQKLSTHAPALVSQALALAVTNEDRSKLILSICKIDEQGQSEFDKLARNSPDSVPYILTLAGTNEERKKLASLITDFDKSKIIKDLCEPDHNGWTKLQILTYTTPNLVYAALTLAVTNQDKLRLISALLSIDSKGFNLLQALSHISPNSLKIFSQNNQFYFIHPILNRFKELQVGYYPALESLEKHYLKNKSSNCLNWETMGDFIEVAKTCAINYMNGFPNSFQLLECYRDEIAVFAQHENNLCLRTSGSFALSLLGAPLIWGLGKAVVRASQGKSFEFLFLGATTSQNKTESLLKSIHNIAPDSS
;
A
#
# COMPACT_ATOMS: atom_id res chain seq x y z
N MET A 1 35.71 -50.80 -21.26
CA MET A 1 35.67 -50.55 -19.81
C MET A 1 34.64 -49.48 -19.57
N SER A 2 33.88 -49.54 -18.47
CA SER A 2 32.77 -48.61 -18.23
C SER A 2 33.29 -47.20 -17.89
N ILE A 3 32.76 -46.19 -18.57
CA ILE A 3 33.06 -44.77 -18.36
C ILE A 3 31.92 -44.19 -17.51
N HIS A 4 32.17 -43.92 -16.23
CA HIS A 4 31.16 -43.37 -15.32
C HIS A 4 31.27 -41.84 -15.26
N GLN A 5 30.17 -41.13 -15.52
CA GLN A 5 30.15 -39.68 -15.37
C GLN A 5 30.51 -39.22 -13.96
N GLU A 6 29.98 -39.87 -12.91
CA GLU A 6 30.33 -39.54 -11.51
C GLU A 6 31.84 -39.63 -11.27
N LEU A 7 32.49 -40.70 -11.75
CA LEU A 7 33.94 -40.87 -11.64
C LEU A 7 34.68 -39.74 -12.38
N ILE A 8 34.27 -39.38 -13.60
CA ILE A 8 34.88 -38.27 -14.33
C ILE A 8 34.70 -36.97 -13.57
N ILE A 9 33.50 -36.68 -13.05
CA ILE A 9 33.21 -35.47 -12.27
C ILE A 9 34.08 -35.42 -11.03
N ASP A 10 34.24 -36.52 -10.30
CA ASP A 10 35.13 -36.61 -9.14
C ASP A 10 36.58 -36.31 -9.51
N LYS A 11 37.07 -36.86 -10.64
CA LYS A 11 38.41 -36.58 -11.16
C LYS A 11 38.57 -35.11 -11.57
N LEU A 12 37.58 -34.52 -12.24
CA LEU A 12 37.58 -33.11 -12.63
C LEU A 12 37.56 -32.17 -11.40
N ASN A 13 36.72 -32.46 -10.41
CA ASN A 13 36.65 -31.72 -9.15
C ASN A 13 37.96 -31.81 -8.37
N LYS A 14 38.60 -32.98 -8.38
CA LYS A 14 39.90 -33.19 -7.73
C LYS A 14 41.03 -32.43 -8.44
N TYR A 15 41.03 -32.43 -9.77
CA TYR A 15 41.99 -31.67 -10.59
C TYR A 15 41.85 -30.16 -10.38
N SER A 16 40.62 -29.65 -10.35
CA SER A 16 40.38 -28.22 -10.13
C SER A 16 39.58 -27.98 -8.86
N SER A 17 40.33 -27.67 -7.80
CA SER A 17 39.87 -27.36 -6.44
C SER A 17 38.88 -26.17 -6.37
N SER A 18 38.67 -25.47 -7.48
CA SER A 18 37.76 -24.33 -7.66
C SER A 18 36.44 -24.66 -8.36
N ILE A 19 36.27 -25.87 -8.90
CA ILE A 19 34.95 -26.35 -9.32
C ILE A 19 34.22 -26.75 -8.03
N GLY A 20 33.60 -25.80 -7.34
CA GLY A 20 32.69 -26.14 -6.26
C GLY A 20 31.71 -27.18 -6.78
N GLY A 21 31.60 -28.35 -6.13
CA GLY A 21 30.89 -29.51 -6.69
C GLY A 21 29.56 -29.12 -7.33
N VAL A 22 29.47 -29.30 -8.66
CA VAL A 22 28.31 -28.88 -9.45
C VAL A 22 27.53 -30.14 -9.83
N ASP A 23 26.39 -30.37 -9.17
CA ASP A 23 25.36 -31.25 -9.72
C ASP A 23 24.88 -30.66 -11.07
N GLY A 24 24.62 -31.50 -12.09
CA GLY A 24 23.96 -31.06 -13.34
C GLY A 24 24.85 -30.84 -14.57
N LEU A 25 26.03 -31.46 -14.66
CA LEU A 25 26.91 -31.35 -15.84
C LEU A 25 26.41 -32.11 -17.08
N CYS A 26 25.30 -32.85 -16.99
CA CYS A 26 24.72 -33.64 -18.10
C CYS A 26 24.41 -32.78 -19.33
N HIS A 27 24.09 -31.50 -19.15
CA HIS A 27 23.93 -30.54 -20.24
C HIS A 27 25.22 -30.39 -21.06
N GLY A 28 26.33 -30.07 -20.41
CA GLY A 28 27.62 -29.87 -21.08
C GLY A 28 28.13 -31.14 -21.74
N PHE A 29 28.09 -32.28 -21.04
CA PHE A 29 28.48 -33.57 -21.62
C PHE A 29 27.70 -33.91 -22.89
N SER A 30 26.38 -33.72 -22.88
CA SER A 30 25.52 -34.04 -24.02
C SER A 30 25.73 -33.10 -25.20
N TYR A 31 25.90 -31.80 -24.96
CA TYR A 31 26.20 -30.83 -26.01
C TYR A 31 27.55 -31.09 -26.67
N VAL A 32 28.60 -31.30 -25.86
CA VAL A 32 29.95 -31.56 -26.36
C VAL A 32 29.99 -32.89 -27.09
N HIS A 33 29.34 -33.93 -26.57
CA HIS A 33 29.22 -35.22 -27.26
C HIS A 33 28.60 -35.05 -28.66
N ALA A 34 27.47 -34.35 -28.76
CA ALA A 34 26.81 -34.10 -30.04
C ALA A 34 27.68 -33.25 -30.99
N ALA A 35 28.34 -32.22 -30.47
CA ALA A 35 29.21 -31.35 -31.26
C ALA A 35 30.42 -32.11 -31.80
N MET A 36 31.11 -32.87 -30.94
CA MET A 36 32.26 -33.70 -31.31
C MET A 36 31.88 -34.77 -32.34
N ALA A 37 30.68 -35.35 -32.23
CA ALA A 37 30.15 -36.22 -33.27
C ALA A 37 29.89 -35.49 -34.60
N ALA A 38 29.35 -34.27 -34.55
CA ALA A 38 29.07 -33.48 -35.73
C ALA A 38 30.34 -32.98 -36.45
N ILE A 39 31.47 -32.84 -35.74
CA ILE A 39 32.76 -32.42 -36.31
C ILE A 39 33.77 -33.56 -36.54
N ASP A 40 33.32 -34.82 -36.48
CA ASP A 40 34.17 -36.01 -36.67
C ASP A 40 35.32 -36.14 -35.65
N LYS A 41 35.09 -35.69 -34.41
CA LYS A 41 36.01 -35.78 -33.25
C LYS A 41 35.46 -36.56 -32.07
N LEU A 42 34.43 -37.39 -32.28
CA LEU A 42 33.83 -38.18 -31.21
C LEU A 42 34.81 -39.19 -30.60
N ASP A 43 35.63 -39.85 -31.42
CA ASP A 43 36.65 -40.78 -30.93
C ASP A 43 37.63 -40.08 -29.99
N TRP A 44 38.08 -38.87 -30.36
CA TRP A 44 38.96 -38.06 -29.51
C TRP A 44 38.29 -37.74 -28.17
N TRP A 45 37.02 -37.33 -28.20
CA TRP A 45 36.26 -37.00 -26.99
C TRP A 45 36.12 -38.22 -26.05
N GLN A 46 35.70 -39.36 -26.58
CA GLN A 46 35.53 -40.58 -25.79
C GLN A 46 36.86 -41.11 -25.24
N ASP A 47 37.93 -41.05 -26.03
CA ASP A 47 39.27 -41.47 -25.61
C ASP A 47 39.81 -40.55 -24.51
N SER A 48 39.55 -39.25 -24.60
CA SER A 48 39.92 -38.26 -23.58
C SER A 48 39.19 -38.49 -22.25
N LEU A 49 37.89 -38.77 -22.30
CA LEU A 49 37.11 -39.10 -21.09
C LEU A 49 37.59 -40.41 -20.44
N ARG A 50 37.95 -41.42 -21.25
CA ARG A 50 38.56 -42.66 -20.73
C ARG A 50 39.88 -42.35 -20.01
N VAL A 51 40.77 -41.60 -20.65
CA VAL A 51 42.08 -41.26 -20.08
C VAL A 51 41.94 -40.48 -18.77
N ILE A 52 41.00 -39.52 -18.68
CA ILE A 52 40.69 -38.82 -17.43
C ILE A 52 40.21 -39.80 -16.35
N SER A 53 39.33 -40.75 -16.70
CA SER A 53 38.81 -41.73 -15.74
C SER A 53 39.89 -42.68 -15.21
N GLU A 54 40.95 -42.91 -15.98
CA GLU A 54 42.09 -43.77 -15.66
C GLU A 54 43.21 -43.03 -14.90
N TRP A 55 43.08 -41.71 -14.69
CA TRP A 55 44.07 -40.93 -13.96
C TRP A 55 44.26 -41.45 -12.53
N ASP A 56 45.52 -41.57 -12.12
CA ASP A 56 45.98 -42.15 -10.84
C ASP A 56 45.82 -41.20 -9.64
N ASP A 57 45.17 -40.05 -9.85
CA ASP A 57 44.97 -38.99 -8.86
C ASP A 57 46.23 -38.26 -8.39
N ASP A 58 47.38 -38.53 -9.01
CA ASP A 58 48.64 -37.87 -8.70
C ASP A 58 48.81 -36.61 -9.57
N LEU A 59 49.06 -35.46 -8.94
CA LEU A 59 49.27 -34.20 -9.65
C LEU A 59 50.55 -34.22 -10.49
N ASP A 60 51.58 -34.96 -10.05
CA ASP A 60 52.82 -35.10 -10.82
C ASP A 60 52.62 -35.88 -12.12
N SER A 61 51.56 -36.71 -12.17
CA SER A 61 51.16 -37.40 -13.40
C SER A 61 50.57 -36.48 -14.46
N LEU A 62 50.23 -35.23 -14.15
CA LEU A 62 49.60 -34.31 -15.11
C LEU A 62 50.52 -33.93 -16.28
N ASP A 63 51.83 -33.95 -16.07
CA ASP A 63 52.82 -33.69 -17.13
C ASP A 63 53.06 -34.91 -18.04
N LYS A 64 52.54 -36.10 -17.67
CA LYS A 64 52.66 -37.30 -18.50
C LYS A 64 51.94 -37.09 -19.82
N LYS A 65 52.66 -37.35 -20.91
CA LYS A 65 52.12 -37.30 -22.26
C LYS A 65 51.40 -38.59 -22.61
N VAL A 66 50.23 -38.45 -23.20
CA VAL A 66 49.38 -39.55 -23.67
C VAL A 66 49.01 -39.32 -25.13
N ASN A 67 48.79 -40.43 -25.85
CA ASN A 67 48.31 -40.41 -27.22
C ASN A 67 46.81 -40.61 -27.21
N LEU A 68 46.08 -39.66 -27.80
CA LEU A 68 44.63 -39.74 -27.96
C LEU A 68 44.27 -40.18 -29.37
N LYS A 69 43.20 -40.96 -29.50
CA LYS A 69 42.63 -41.27 -30.82
C LYS A 69 42.26 -40.00 -31.59
N GLY A 70 42.60 -39.94 -32.88
CA GLY A 70 42.25 -38.82 -33.76
C GLY A 70 43.12 -37.56 -33.56
N GLN A 71 44.28 -37.71 -32.90
CA GLN A 71 45.29 -36.68 -32.71
C GLN A 71 46.70 -37.27 -32.96
N ASP A 72 47.51 -36.60 -33.79
CA ASP A 72 48.84 -37.08 -34.18
C ASP A 72 49.92 -36.76 -33.13
N GLU A 73 49.74 -35.67 -32.37
CA GLU A 73 50.69 -35.23 -31.34
C GLU A 73 50.25 -35.64 -29.93
N SER A 74 51.20 -36.13 -29.14
CA SER A 74 50.98 -36.44 -27.73
C SER A 74 50.71 -35.17 -26.91
N ILE A 75 49.70 -35.25 -26.03
CA ILE A 75 49.21 -34.14 -25.19
C ILE A 75 49.40 -34.51 -23.71
N SER A 76 49.65 -33.54 -22.84
CA SER A 76 49.77 -33.86 -21.40
C SER A 76 48.40 -34.12 -20.78
N LEU A 77 48.37 -34.95 -19.73
CA LEU A 77 47.15 -35.18 -18.94
C LEU A 77 46.53 -33.87 -18.45
N GLY A 78 47.35 -32.94 -17.94
CA GLY A 78 46.90 -31.61 -17.50
C GLY A 78 46.20 -30.82 -18.61
N GLN A 79 46.75 -30.82 -19.82
CA GLN A 79 46.11 -30.16 -20.97
C GLN A 79 44.78 -30.80 -21.38
N ILE A 80 44.63 -32.13 -21.20
CA ILE A 80 43.35 -32.82 -21.43
C ILE A 80 42.32 -32.37 -20.39
N PHE A 81 42.69 -32.36 -19.11
CA PHE A 81 41.84 -31.87 -18.03
C PHE A 81 41.40 -30.43 -18.29
N GLU A 82 42.31 -29.51 -18.62
CA GLU A 82 41.96 -28.12 -18.96
C GLU A 82 40.96 -28.04 -20.12
N ARG A 83 41.17 -28.79 -21.20
CA ARG A 83 40.28 -28.78 -22.37
C ARG A 83 38.89 -29.34 -22.04
N ILE A 84 38.81 -30.49 -21.37
CA ILE A 84 37.54 -31.12 -21.01
C ILE A 84 36.76 -30.26 -20.02
N THR A 85 37.43 -29.79 -18.97
CA THR A 85 36.86 -28.87 -17.98
C THR A 85 36.35 -27.62 -18.67
N SER A 86 37.12 -27.04 -19.59
CA SER A 86 36.67 -25.87 -20.36
C SER A 86 35.45 -26.20 -21.22
N TYR A 87 35.40 -27.32 -21.93
CA TYR A 87 34.22 -27.67 -22.73
C TYR A 87 32.96 -27.92 -21.89
N ILE A 88 33.09 -28.51 -20.70
CA ILE A 88 31.95 -28.90 -19.86
C ILE A 88 31.47 -27.70 -19.01
N LEU A 89 32.39 -27.05 -18.27
CA LEU A 89 32.07 -25.98 -17.32
C LEU A 89 31.81 -24.63 -17.96
N PHE A 90 32.18 -24.43 -19.22
CA PHE A 90 31.87 -23.19 -19.90
C PHE A 90 30.35 -23.00 -20.06
N ASN A 91 29.56 -24.08 -20.01
CA ASN A 91 28.09 -24.02 -19.88
C ASN A 91 27.60 -23.59 -18.47
N PHE A 92 28.51 -23.28 -17.54
CA PHE A 92 28.23 -22.91 -16.15
C PHE A 92 28.98 -21.64 -15.69
N ASN A 93 30.12 -21.25 -16.29
CA ASN A 93 30.85 -20.02 -15.92
C ASN A 93 31.83 -19.53 -17.02
N PRO A 94 31.67 -18.31 -17.58
CA PRO A 94 32.44 -17.81 -18.73
C PRO A 94 33.90 -17.36 -18.44
N GLY A 95 34.48 -17.73 -17.31
CA GLY A 95 35.79 -17.21 -16.85
C GLY A 95 37.04 -17.83 -17.50
N LEU A 96 36.91 -18.95 -18.21
CA LEU A 96 38.04 -19.69 -18.82
C LEU A 96 38.04 -19.48 -20.35
N LEU A 97 38.87 -18.57 -20.83
CA LEU A 97 39.01 -18.24 -22.26
C LEU A 97 39.80 -19.32 -23.01
N LEU A 98 39.13 -20.09 -23.87
CA LEU A 98 39.80 -20.91 -24.88
C LEU A 98 40.20 -20.03 -26.08
N LYS A 99 41.49 -20.05 -26.44
CA LYS A 99 41.99 -19.46 -27.69
C LYS A 99 41.83 -20.48 -28.81
N GLY A 100 41.19 -20.11 -29.91
CA GLY A 100 41.20 -20.90 -31.14
C GLY A 100 42.60 -21.02 -31.73
N SER A 101 42.78 -21.94 -32.68
CA SER A 101 44.06 -22.17 -33.40
C SER A 101 44.60 -20.93 -34.12
N ASN A 102 43.75 -19.93 -34.34
CA ASN A 102 44.01 -18.65 -34.97
C ASN A 102 44.36 -17.53 -33.95
N GLY A 103 44.44 -17.85 -32.65
CA GLY A 103 44.70 -16.89 -31.58
C GLY A 103 43.52 -15.99 -31.20
N LYS A 104 42.36 -16.15 -31.85
CA LYS A 104 41.11 -15.47 -31.48
C LYS A 104 40.43 -16.19 -30.33
N ASN A 105 39.89 -15.42 -29.38
CA ASN A 105 39.09 -15.96 -28.29
C ASN A 105 37.76 -16.48 -28.85
N LEU A 106 37.35 -17.68 -28.42
CA LEU A 106 35.98 -18.13 -28.63
C LEU A 106 35.05 -17.30 -27.73
N GLU A 107 33.97 -16.78 -28.29
CA GLU A 107 32.94 -16.08 -27.53
C GLU A 107 31.78 -17.05 -27.35
N GLN A 108 31.53 -17.47 -26.11
CA GLN A 108 30.41 -18.33 -25.79
C GLN A 108 29.69 -17.71 -24.56
N LYS A 109 28.35 -17.67 -24.55
CA LYS A 109 27.51 -17.10 -23.46
C LYS A 109 26.43 -18.12 -23.09
N ASP A 110 25.77 -17.95 -21.95
CA ASP A 110 24.75 -18.83 -21.33
C ASP A 110 23.50 -19.17 -22.18
N THR A 111 23.48 -18.80 -23.46
CA THR A 111 22.39 -19.11 -24.40
C THR A 111 22.91 -20.03 -25.49
N VAL A 112 22.10 -21.02 -25.87
CA VAL A 112 22.33 -21.93 -27.03
C VAL A 112 22.79 -21.16 -28.29
N ASP A 113 22.34 -19.91 -28.45
CA ASP A 113 22.72 -18.97 -29.52
C ASP A 113 24.21 -18.55 -29.56
N VAL A 114 25.07 -19.12 -28.72
CA VAL A 114 26.50 -18.73 -28.63
C VAL A 114 27.43 -19.94 -28.43
N PHE A 115 27.00 -21.18 -28.70
CA PHE A 115 27.94 -22.31 -28.69
C PHE A 115 28.79 -22.29 -29.96
N GLU A 116 30.12 -22.40 -29.80
CA GLU A 116 31.09 -22.39 -30.90
C GLU A 116 31.94 -23.65 -30.93
N VAL A 117 32.21 -24.18 -32.12
CA VAL A 117 33.15 -25.28 -32.32
C VAL A 117 33.98 -25.04 -33.57
N ILE A 118 35.25 -25.41 -33.54
CA ILE A 118 36.12 -25.31 -34.70
C ILE A 118 35.96 -26.59 -35.52
N ASP A 119 35.52 -26.46 -36.76
CA ASP A 119 35.50 -27.58 -37.69
C ASP A 119 36.94 -27.93 -38.09
N PRO A 120 37.43 -29.14 -37.80
CA PRO A 120 38.83 -29.51 -38.02
C PRO A 120 39.18 -29.57 -39.51
N ILE A 121 38.19 -29.76 -40.39
CA ILE A 121 38.40 -29.88 -41.83
C ILE A 121 38.52 -28.49 -42.47
N SER A 122 37.56 -27.60 -42.21
CA SER A 122 37.56 -26.26 -42.82
C SER A 122 38.32 -25.20 -42.04
N GLY A 123 38.66 -25.46 -40.77
CA GLY A 123 39.26 -24.49 -39.86
C GLY A 123 38.34 -23.32 -39.48
N LYS A 124 37.06 -23.38 -39.87
CA LYS A 124 36.07 -22.35 -39.56
C LYS A 124 35.49 -22.56 -38.17
N ILE A 125 35.17 -21.45 -37.51
CA ILE A 125 34.34 -21.45 -36.31
C ILE A 125 32.90 -21.65 -36.77
N LEU A 126 32.28 -22.75 -36.33
CA LEU A 126 30.86 -23.01 -36.47
C LEU A 126 30.16 -22.55 -35.21
N THR A 127 29.10 -21.76 -35.37
CA THR A 127 28.37 -21.16 -34.25
C THR A 127 26.90 -21.53 -34.34
N ILE A 128 26.29 -21.91 -33.22
CA ILE A 128 24.84 -22.09 -33.14
C ILE A 128 24.18 -20.71 -33.10
N ASN A 129 23.15 -20.50 -33.91
CA ASN A 129 22.36 -19.28 -33.93
C ASN A 129 20.89 -19.60 -34.22
N LYS A 130 20.01 -18.59 -34.15
CA LYS A 130 18.56 -18.77 -34.34
C LYS A 130 18.15 -19.35 -35.69
N ASP A 131 18.99 -19.22 -36.71
CA ASP A 131 18.67 -19.69 -38.07
C ASP A 131 18.97 -21.18 -38.25
N ASN A 132 19.99 -21.70 -37.56
CA ASN A 132 20.47 -23.07 -37.72
C ASN A 132 20.00 -24.05 -36.63
N HIS A 133 19.07 -23.65 -35.75
CA HIS A 133 18.45 -24.59 -34.81
C HIS A 133 16.94 -24.43 -34.71
N ARG A 134 16.26 -25.52 -34.33
CA ARG A 134 14.82 -25.54 -34.07
C ARG A 134 14.50 -26.32 -32.81
N ILE A 135 13.51 -25.82 -32.08
CA ILE A 135 13.13 -26.34 -30.78
C ILE A 135 11.68 -26.84 -30.83
N VAL A 136 11.45 -28.04 -30.29
CA VAL A 136 10.11 -28.56 -30.02
C VAL A 136 10.05 -28.99 -28.55
N ALA A 137 9.05 -28.50 -27.82
CA ALA A 137 8.86 -28.81 -26.40
C ALA A 137 7.44 -29.30 -26.11
N GLY A 138 7.32 -30.20 -25.14
CA GLY A 138 6.04 -30.56 -24.52
C GLY A 138 5.92 -32.03 -24.17
N GLU A 139 4.70 -32.48 -23.85
CA GLU A 139 4.37 -33.90 -23.67
C GLU A 139 4.21 -34.57 -25.05
N LEU A 140 5.32 -35.09 -25.56
CA LEU A 140 5.41 -35.67 -26.91
C LEU A 140 4.88 -37.11 -26.90
N SER A 141 4.05 -37.49 -27.86
CA SER A 141 3.61 -38.89 -28.02
C SER A 141 4.61 -39.71 -28.83
N ASN A 142 4.51 -41.04 -28.79
CA ASN A 142 5.36 -41.91 -29.61
C ASN A 142 5.20 -41.63 -31.12
N LYS A 143 4.03 -41.15 -31.55
CA LYS A 143 3.82 -40.72 -32.94
C LYS A 143 4.59 -39.43 -33.26
N ASP A 144 4.63 -38.49 -32.33
CA ASP A 144 5.38 -37.25 -32.49
C ASP A 144 6.90 -37.55 -32.53
N LEU A 145 7.39 -38.43 -31.63
CA LEU A 145 8.80 -38.86 -31.62
C LEU A 145 9.21 -39.59 -32.91
N LYS A 146 8.38 -40.51 -33.42
CA LYS A 146 8.64 -41.17 -34.71
C LYS A 146 8.70 -40.20 -35.88
N HIS A 147 7.96 -39.10 -35.81
CA HIS A 147 7.96 -38.08 -36.85
C HIS A 147 9.18 -37.16 -36.74
N LEU A 148 9.52 -36.72 -35.53
CA LEU A 148 10.62 -35.77 -35.28
C LEU A 148 11.99 -36.44 -35.32
N LEU A 149 12.17 -37.57 -34.63
CA LEU A 149 13.44 -38.27 -34.44
C LEU A 149 13.64 -39.41 -35.45
N ASN A 150 13.29 -39.18 -36.72
CA ASN A 150 13.57 -40.17 -37.76
C ASN A 150 14.98 -39.95 -38.35
N LEU A 151 15.57 -41.00 -38.94
CA LEU A 151 16.93 -40.98 -39.49
C LEU A 151 17.17 -39.81 -40.46
N LYS A 152 16.18 -39.46 -41.29
CA LYS A 152 16.31 -38.36 -42.27
C LYS A 152 16.48 -36.99 -41.59
N ASN A 153 15.76 -36.76 -40.49
CA ASN A 153 15.85 -35.50 -39.75
C ASN A 153 17.15 -35.40 -38.93
N LEU A 154 17.64 -36.54 -38.42
CA LEU A 154 18.82 -36.59 -37.54
C LEU A 154 20.16 -36.63 -38.29
N LYS A 155 20.18 -37.11 -39.53
CA LYS A 155 21.42 -37.21 -40.31
C LYS A 155 22.14 -35.86 -40.38
N SER A 156 23.45 -35.82 -40.09
CA SER A 156 24.28 -34.60 -40.07
C SER A 156 23.83 -33.49 -39.10
N ASN A 157 22.79 -33.70 -38.29
CA ASN A 157 22.30 -32.73 -37.32
C ASN A 157 22.65 -33.16 -35.90
N MET A 158 22.98 -32.21 -35.05
CA MET A 158 23.04 -32.45 -33.61
C MET A 158 21.61 -32.48 -33.07
N CYS A 159 21.29 -33.46 -32.23
CA CYS A 159 20.01 -33.54 -31.55
C CYS A 159 20.22 -33.64 -30.04
N ILE A 160 19.79 -32.59 -29.33
CA ILE A 160 19.86 -32.50 -27.88
C ILE A 160 18.46 -32.71 -27.30
N LEU A 161 18.38 -33.49 -26.24
CA LEU A 161 17.16 -33.87 -25.58
C LEU A 161 17.23 -33.48 -24.11
N SER A 162 16.36 -32.58 -23.63
CA SER A 162 16.43 -32.04 -22.27
C SER A 162 15.11 -32.16 -21.50
N SER A 163 15.16 -32.69 -20.28
CA SER A 163 14.08 -32.66 -19.29
C SER A 163 14.29 -31.48 -18.32
N ASN A 164 13.64 -31.48 -17.14
CA ASN A 164 13.84 -30.42 -16.15
C ASN A 164 15.20 -30.53 -15.42
N ASP A 165 15.77 -31.72 -15.40
CA ASP A 165 16.86 -32.13 -14.51
C ASP A 165 17.94 -32.96 -15.23
N HIS A 166 17.72 -33.29 -16.50
CA HIS A 166 18.62 -34.13 -17.26
C HIS A 166 18.72 -33.71 -18.73
N THR A 167 19.87 -33.95 -19.34
CA THR A 167 20.08 -33.72 -20.77
C THR A 167 20.87 -34.86 -21.37
N CYS A 168 20.42 -35.32 -22.52
CA CYS A 168 21.00 -36.39 -23.32
C CYS A 168 21.26 -35.89 -24.74
N SER A 169 22.02 -36.66 -25.54
CA SER A 169 22.14 -36.44 -26.98
C SER A 169 21.73 -37.66 -27.79
N LEU A 170 21.24 -37.41 -28.99
CA LEU A 170 20.87 -38.45 -29.95
C LEU A 170 21.55 -38.14 -31.27
N ARG A 171 22.16 -39.14 -31.88
CA ARG A 171 22.69 -39.03 -33.23
C ARG A 171 22.28 -40.20 -34.10
N CYS A 172 22.41 -40.02 -35.40
CA CYS A 172 22.22 -41.06 -36.39
C CYS A 172 23.51 -41.23 -37.17
N ASP A 173 23.99 -42.47 -37.27
CA ASP A 173 25.09 -42.83 -38.14
C ASP A 173 24.84 -44.21 -38.75
N ASN A 174 25.27 -44.42 -39.99
CA ASN A 174 25.11 -45.68 -40.73
C ASN A 174 23.70 -46.31 -40.68
N GLY A 175 22.66 -45.45 -40.67
CA GLY A 175 21.26 -45.88 -40.62
C GLY A 175 20.76 -46.36 -39.25
N GLN A 176 21.52 -46.11 -38.19
CA GLN A 176 21.19 -46.51 -36.82
C GLN A 176 21.18 -45.31 -35.87
N TYR A 177 20.51 -45.49 -34.75
CA TYR A 177 20.43 -44.49 -33.70
C TYR A 177 21.48 -44.77 -32.63
N TYR A 178 22.11 -43.71 -32.14
CA TYR A 178 23.04 -43.75 -31.02
C TYR A 178 22.56 -42.75 -29.98
N PHE A 179 22.13 -43.26 -28.83
CA PHE A 179 21.61 -42.47 -27.74
C PHE A 179 22.65 -42.40 -26.63
N TYR A 180 23.10 -41.18 -26.36
CA TYR A 180 24.06 -40.89 -25.32
C TYR A 180 23.32 -40.25 -24.14
N ASP A 181 23.28 -41.00 -23.05
CA ASP A 181 22.95 -40.51 -21.73
C ASP A 181 24.26 -40.45 -20.94
N PRO A 182 24.65 -39.28 -20.39
CA PRO A 182 25.81 -39.17 -19.53
C PRO A 182 25.84 -40.19 -18.36
N ASN A 183 24.68 -40.66 -17.90
CA ASN A 183 24.56 -41.67 -16.84
C ASN A 183 24.79 -43.11 -17.31
N PHE A 184 24.96 -43.36 -18.62
CA PHE A 184 25.28 -44.69 -19.11
C PHE A 184 26.72 -45.09 -18.84
N THR A 185 26.90 -46.33 -18.41
CA THR A 185 28.20 -46.88 -18.03
C THR A 185 29.05 -47.27 -19.25
N GLU A 186 28.44 -47.61 -20.38
CA GLU A 186 29.15 -48.12 -21.58
C GLU A 186 29.27 -47.07 -22.69
N GLY A 187 28.99 -45.79 -22.39
CA GLY A 187 28.88 -44.74 -23.41
C GLY A 187 27.52 -44.76 -24.11
N GLU A 188 27.49 -44.46 -25.41
CA GLU A 188 26.22 -44.40 -26.15
C GLU A 188 25.64 -45.79 -26.46
N LYS A 189 24.33 -45.94 -26.29
CA LYS A 189 23.59 -47.16 -26.66
C LYS A 189 23.15 -47.10 -28.11
N ARG A 190 23.27 -48.23 -28.82
CA ARG A 190 22.92 -48.37 -30.24
C ARG A 190 21.55 -49.01 -30.43
N PHE A 191 20.74 -48.45 -31.32
CA PHE A 191 19.41 -48.95 -31.66
C PHE A 191 19.19 -49.03 -33.17
N ASN A 192 18.55 -50.11 -33.62
CA ASN A 192 18.21 -50.31 -35.03
C ASN A 192 16.90 -49.61 -35.43
N SER A 193 16.03 -49.28 -34.47
CA SER A 193 14.76 -48.62 -34.75
C SER A 193 14.38 -47.62 -33.66
N ILE A 194 13.65 -46.57 -34.08
CA ILE A 194 13.08 -45.59 -33.14
C ILE A 194 12.09 -46.23 -32.16
N LYS A 195 11.48 -47.37 -32.51
CA LYS A 195 10.55 -48.07 -31.61
C LYS A 195 11.30 -48.65 -30.41
N ASP A 196 12.51 -49.12 -30.63
CA ASP A 196 13.36 -49.73 -29.60
C ASP A 196 14.09 -48.67 -28.77
N LEU A 197 14.35 -47.49 -29.35
CA LEU A 197 14.93 -46.34 -28.66
C LEU A 197 13.96 -45.62 -27.70
N ILE A 198 12.65 -45.57 -28.05
CA ILE A 198 11.66 -44.81 -27.26
C ILE A 198 11.63 -45.21 -25.76
N PRO A 199 11.66 -46.49 -25.37
CA PRO A 199 11.73 -46.90 -23.97
C PRO A 199 12.86 -46.22 -23.19
N ASP A 200 14.11 -46.31 -23.66
CA ASP A 200 15.27 -45.67 -23.01
C ASP A 200 15.11 -44.14 -22.97
N LEU A 201 14.61 -43.51 -24.04
CA LEU A 201 14.33 -42.06 -24.02
C LEU A 201 13.35 -41.67 -22.91
N ARG A 202 12.31 -42.48 -22.67
CA ARG A 202 11.31 -42.19 -21.63
C ARG A 202 11.82 -42.47 -20.24
N GLU A 203 12.71 -43.43 -20.08
CA GLU A 203 13.37 -43.73 -18.83
C GLU A 203 14.28 -42.57 -18.43
N SER A 204 15.12 -42.09 -19.36
CA SER A 204 16.05 -40.98 -19.10
C SER A 204 15.38 -39.61 -18.96
N LEU A 205 14.34 -39.29 -19.76
CA LEU A 205 13.83 -37.91 -19.89
C LEU A 205 12.34 -37.75 -19.55
N SER A 206 11.64 -38.82 -19.19
CA SER A 206 10.18 -38.85 -18.99
C SER A 206 9.34 -38.62 -20.28
N LYS A 207 8.06 -38.29 -20.11
CA LYS A 207 7.16 -38.01 -21.25
C LYS A 207 7.22 -36.57 -21.77
N SER A 208 7.70 -35.65 -20.95
CA SER A 208 7.73 -34.22 -21.26
C SER A 208 9.18 -33.78 -21.30
N PHE A 209 9.65 -33.44 -22.50
CA PHE A 209 11.01 -33.00 -22.72
C PHE A 209 11.09 -32.09 -23.95
N LEU A 210 12.23 -31.43 -24.07
CA LEU A 210 12.65 -30.57 -25.15
C LEU A 210 13.45 -31.37 -26.17
N ILE A 211 13.26 -31.08 -27.45
CA ILE A 211 14.13 -31.53 -28.53
C ILE A 211 14.67 -30.30 -29.24
N THR A 212 15.99 -30.15 -29.21
CA THR A 212 16.73 -29.10 -29.92
C THR A 212 17.50 -29.77 -31.05
N LEU A 213 17.10 -29.49 -32.28
CA LEU A 213 17.79 -29.95 -33.48
C LEU A 213 18.63 -28.80 -34.04
N ILE A 214 19.92 -29.04 -34.27
CA ILE A 214 20.89 -28.02 -34.72
C ILE A 214 21.60 -28.53 -35.98
N ASP A 215 21.61 -27.72 -37.02
CA ASP A 215 22.35 -27.91 -38.26
C ASP A 215 23.64 -27.07 -38.24
N ILE A 216 24.61 -27.50 -37.42
CA ILE A 216 25.82 -26.70 -37.14
C ILE A 216 26.73 -26.55 -38.37
N ARG A 217 26.71 -27.52 -39.30
CA ARG A 217 27.47 -27.50 -40.56
C ARG A 217 26.68 -26.92 -41.74
N GLY A 218 25.36 -26.75 -41.62
CA GLY A 218 24.50 -26.30 -42.72
C GLY A 218 24.24 -27.37 -43.78
N GLU A 219 24.32 -28.65 -43.40
CA GLU A 219 24.23 -29.80 -44.32
C GLU A 219 22.82 -30.38 -44.42
N ASN A 220 21.98 -30.24 -43.38
CA ASN A 220 20.66 -30.87 -43.34
C ASN A 220 19.54 -29.95 -42.82
N ASN A 221 19.29 -28.90 -43.60
CA ASN A 221 18.16 -27.99 -43.38
C ASN A 221 16.78 -28.69 -43.48
N LEU A 222 16.67 -29.85 -44.15
CA LEU A 222 15.40 -30.60 -44.24
C LEU A 222 14.89 -31.06 -42.87
N GLY A 223 15.80 -31.40 -41.95
CA GLY A 223 15.45 -31.71 -40.57
C GLY A 223 14.85 -30.51 -39.85
N LEU A 224 15.48 -29.34 -39.99
CA LEU A 224 14.99 -28.08 -39.41
C LEU A 224 13.63 -27.66 -40.00
N GLU A 225 13.41 -27.87 -41.30
CA GLU A 225 12.10 -27.64 -41.93
C GLU A 225 11.01 -28.53 -41.33
N ALA A 226 11.30 -29.81 -41.06
CA ALA A 226 10.34 -30.73 -40.47
C ALA A 226 9.95 -30.27 -39.05
N PHE A 227 10.92 -29.82 -38.26
CA PHE A 227 10.69 -29.24 -36.93
C PHE A 227 9.89 -27.94 -37.01
N SER A 228 10.20 -27.07 -37.98
CA SER A 228 9.47 -25.82 -38.21
C SER A 228 8.00 -26.05 -38.59
N LYS A 229 7.70 -27.16 -39.27
CA LYS A 229 6.34 -27.57 -39.64
C LYS A 229 5.57 -28.25 -38.48
N PHE A 230 6.23 -28.51 -37.34
CA PHE A 230 5.58 -29.14 -36.19
C PHE A 230 4.50 -28.23 -35.59
N LYS A 231 3.25 -28.68 -35.67
CA LYS A 231 2.11 -27.93 -35.12
C LYS A 231 1.90 -28.28 -33.65
N LEU A 232 2.15 -27.31 -32.78
CA LEU A 232 1.84 -27.38 -31.36
C LEU A 232 0.32 -27.58 -31.16
N LYS A 233 -0.06 -28.44 -30.20
CA LYS A 233 -1.45 -28.78 -29.88
C LYS A 233 -1.63 -28.82 -28.37
N LEU A 234 -2.86 -28.61 -27.88
CA LEU A 234 -3.16 -28.63 -26.44
C LEU A 234 -2.73 -29.90 -25.73
N ARG A 235 -2.71 -31.06 -26.41
CA ARG A 235 -2.25 -32.32 -25.82
C ARG A 235 -0.77 -32.28 -25.43
N HIS A 236 0.06 -31.49 -26.12
CA HIS A 236 1.49 -31.34 -25.82
C HIS A 236 1.72 -30.43 -24.60
N LEU A 237 0.72 -29.65 -24.19
CA LEU A 237 0.82 -28.75 -23.04
C LEU A 237 0.39 -29.42 -21.72
N LYS A 238 -0.17 -30.63 -21.78
CA LYS A 238 -0.64 -31.34 -20.60
C LYS A 238 0.53 -31.76 -19.71
N LYS A 239 0.20 -32.04 -18.44
CA LYS A 239 1.17 -32.39 -17.41
C LYS A 239 2.30 -31.35 -17.37
N SER A 240 3.54 -31.78 -17.26
CA SER A 240 4.73 -30.92 -17.30
C SER A 240 5.05 -30.33 -18.67
N GLY A 241 4.28 -30.63 -19.73
CA GLY A 241 4.57 -30.16 -21.08
C GLY A 241 4.54 -28.64 -21.24
N PHE A 242 3.57 -27.95 -20.60
CA PHE A 242 3.54 -26.49 -20.60
C PHE A 242 4.71 -25.89 -19.82
N LYS A 243 5.06 -26.47 -18.67
CA LYS A 243 6.22 -26.04 -17.87
C LYS A 243 7.51 -26.12 -18.68
N GLN A 244 7.77 -27.28 -19.31
CA GLN A 244 8.97 -27.48 -20.13
C GLN A 244 9.05 -26.46 -21.27
N LEU A 245 7.91 -26.19 -21.92
CA LEU A 245 7.85 -25.23 -23.01
C LEU A 245 8.17 -23.81 -22.52
N VAL A 246 7.64 -23.38 -21.37
CA VAL A 246 7.88 -22.04 -20.83
C VAL A 246 9.33 -21.86 -20.35
N HIS A 247 9.93 -22.88 -19.74
CA HIS A 247 11.30 -22.84 -19.23
C HIS A 247 12.32 -22.74 -20.36
N GLU A 248 12.22 -23.65 -21.34
CA GLU A 248 13.24 -23.84 -22.37
C GLU A 248 12.99 -23.05 -23.65
N ALA A 249 11.72 -22.74 -23.94
CA ALA A 249 11.29 -22.09 -25.17
C ALA A 249 10.21 -21.03 -24.91
N PRO A 250 10.49 -20.01 -24.08
CA PRO A 250 9.51 -18.99 -23.70
C PRO A 250 8.92 -18.23 -24.90
N ASN A 251 9.66 -18.13 -26.01
CA ASN A 251 9.19 -17.60 -27.28
C ASN A 251 8.01 -18.40 -27.88
N LEU A 252 7.95 -19.72 -27.64
CA LEU A 252 6.85 -20.57 -28.10
C LEU A 252 5.62 -20.50 -27.18
N ALA A 253 5.74 -19.96 -25.96
CA ALA A 253 4.65 -19.91 -25.00
C ALA A 253 3.49 -19.02 -25.49
N SER A 254 3.77 -17.97 -26.26
CA SER A 254 2.72 -17.14 -26.89
C SER A 254 1.86 -17.96 -27.87
N GLN A 255 2.51 -18.83 -28.66
CA GLN A 255 1.80 -19.75 -29.55
C GLN A 255 0.95 -20.73 -28.75
N ALA A 256 1.48 -21.29 -27.66
CA ALA A 256 0.72 -22.17 -26.76
C ALA A 256 -0.56 -21.51 -26.23
N LEU A 257 -0.48 -20.24 -25.82
CA LEU A 257 -1.63 -19.47 -25.32
C LEU A 257 -2.67 -19.18 -26.42
N SER A 258 -2.23 -19.06 -27.67
CA SER A 258 -3.11 -18.82 -28.83
C SER A 258 -3.90 -20.05 -29.31
N LEU A 259 -3.57 -21.26 -28.84
CA LEU A 259 -4.26 -22.50 -29.24
C LEU A 259 -5.74 -22.57 -28.81
N ALA A 260 -6.14 -21.70 -27.88
CA ALA A 260 -7.47 -21.74 -27.27
C ALA A 260 -8.50 -20.90 -28.04
N THR A 261 -8.90 -21.36 -29.23
CA THR A 261 -9.86 -20.66 -30.09
C THR A 261 -11.32 -20.91 -29.73
N THR A 262 -11.63 -22.02 -29.06
CA THR A 262 -12.99 -22.39 -28.60
C THR A 262 -13.13 -22.38 -27.07
N ALA A 263 -14.36 -22.32 -26.56
CA ALA A 263 -14.62 -22.37 -25.11
C ALA A 263 -14.08 -23.65 -24.45
N LYS A 264 -14.20 -24.81 -25.11
CA LYS A 264 -13.67 -26.08 -24.62
C LYS A 264 -12.15 -26.05 -24.53
N GLN A 265 -11.48 -25.51 -25.56
CA GLN A 265 -10.02 -25.38 -25.58
C GLN A 265 -9.52 -24.40 -24.51
N ARG A 266 -10.20 -23.25 -24.31
CA ARG A 266 -9.90 -22.32 -23.21
C ARG A 266 -9.98 -22.98 -21.85
N SER A 267 -11.06 -23.73 -21.59
CA SER A 267 -11.22 -24.43 -20.31
C SER A 267 -10.10 -25.47 -20.07
N ILE A 268 -9.63 -26.15 -21.12
CA ILE A 268 -8.50 -27.09 -21.03
C ILE A 268 -7.22 -26.31 -20.72
N LEU A 269 -6.94 -25.24 -21.46
CA LEU A 269 -5.73 -24.44 -21.28
C LEU A 269 -5.67 -23.78 -19.89
N ILE A 270 -6.78 -23.24 -19.38
CA ILE A 270 -6.86 -22.72 -18.01
C ILE A 270 -6.56 -23.82 -16.99
N SER A 271 -7.02 -25.05 -17.24
CA SER A 271 -6.70 -26.17 -16.35
C SER A 271 -5.21 -26.45 -16.33
N ILE A 272 -4.57 -26.49 -17.49
CA ILE A 272 -3.11 -26.65 -17.63
C ILE A 272 -2.35 -25.53 -16.91
N LEU A 273 -2.80 -24.28 -17.05
CA LEU A 273 -2.19 -23.13 -16.38
C LEU A 273 -2.32 -23.16 -14.85
N CYS A 274 -3.40 -23.76 -14.35
CA CYS A 274 -3.70 -23.83 -12.92
C CYS A 274 -3.19 -25.09 -12.22
N ASP A 275 -2.83 -26.14 -12.97
CA ASP A 275 -2.40 -27.41 -12.39
C ASP A 275 -1.00 -27.25 -11.78
N SER A 276 -0.88 -27.45 -10.46
CA SER A 276 0.42 -27.59 -9.78
C SER A 276 0.90 -29.03 -9.96
N HIS A 277 2.13 -29.20 -10.46
CA HIS A 277 2.75 -30.52 -10.53
C HIS A 277 3.60 -30.76 -9.28
N LYS A 278 3.57 -32.00 -8.78
CA LYS A 278 4.31 -32.45 -7.57
C LYS A 278 5.83 -32.18 -7.63
N ILE A 279 6.36 -31.90 -8.81
CA ILE A 279 7.79 -31.64 -9.05
C ILE A 279 7.96 -30.12 -9.26
N ASN A 280 8.47 -29.47 -8.22
CA ASN A 280 8.72 -28.01 -8.06
C ASN A 280 7.50 -27.14 -7.68
N CYS A 281 6.32 -27.72 -7.49
CA CYS A 281 5.10 -27.09 -6.95
C CYS A 281 4.54 -25.83 -7.65
N PHE A 282 5.23 -25.25 -8.65
CA PHE A 282 4.74 -24.09 -9.38
C PHE A 282 3.75 -24.48 -10.48
N ASN A 283 2.64 -23.73 -10.60
CA ASN A 283 1.68 -23.89 -11.68
C ASN A 283 2.12 -23.16 -12.96
N GLY A 284 1.38 -23.33 -14.06
CA GLY A 284 1.73 -22.71 -15.35
C GLY A 284 1.74 -21.18 -15.35
N LEU A 285 0.89 -20.51 -14.55
CA LEU A 285 0.90 -19.05 -14.43
C LEU A 285 2.16 -18.55 -13.70
N GLU A 286 2.59 -19.27 -12.68
CA GLU A 286 3.80 -18.95 -11.91
C GLU A 286 5.06 -19.15 -12.75
N ASN A 287 5.12 -20.24 -13.53
CA ASN A 287 6.21 -20.44 -14.49
C ASN A 287 6.23 -19.34 -15.57
N LEU A 288 5.05 -18.92 -16.08
CA LEU A 288 4.99 -17.78 -17.00
C LEU A 288 5.53 -16.49 -16.35
N ALA A 289 5.21 -16.24 -15.08
CA ALA A 289 5.71 -15.07 -14.37
C ALA A 289 7.24 -15.04 -14.31
N MET A 290 7.87 -16.18 -14.02
CA MET A 290 9.32 -16.29 -13.85
C MET A 290 10.08 -16.24 -15.18
N TYR A 291 9.61 -16.97 -16.21
CA TYR A 291 10.39 -17.19 -17.44
C TYR A 291 9.85 -16.44 -18.66
N ALA A 292 8.58 -16.02 -18.65
CA ALA A 292 7.95 -15.28 -19.76
C ALA A 292 6.96 -14.20 -19.26
N PRO A 293 7.40 -13.25 -18.41
CA PRO A 293 6.50 -12.33 -17.70
C PRO A 293 5.59 -11.50 -18.62
N HIS A 294 6.09 -11.15 -19.81
CA HIS A 294 5.34 -10.41 -20.82
C HIS A 294 4.06 -11.13 -21.32
N LEU A 295 3.96 -12.45 -21.13
CA LEU A 295 2.81 -13.27 -21.55
C LEU A 295 1.77 -13.50 -20.45
N VAL A 296 2.04 -13.12 -19.20
CA VAL A 296 1.10 -13.33 -18.09
C VAL A 296 -0.26 -12.68 -18.37
N ASN A 297 -0.26 -11.44 -18.85
CA ASN A 297 -1.51 -10.74 -19.19
C ASN A 297 -2.28 -11.43 -20.33
N GLN A 298 -1.59 -12.08 -21.26
CA GLN A 298 -2.24 -12.89 -22.30
C GLN A 298 -2.91 -14.13 -21.69
N ALA A 299 -2.27 -14.79 -20.73
CA ALA A 299 -2.85 -15.93 -20.02
C ALA A 299 -4.06 -15.52 -19.16
N LEU A 300 -3.99 -14.39 -18.46
CA LEU A 300 -5.11 -13.88 -17.64
C LEU A 300 -6.36 -13.56 -18.50
N LYS A 301 -6.15 -13.08 -19.75
CA LYS A 301 -7.24 -12.80 -20.71
C LYS A 301 -8.02 -14.04 -21.16
N LEU A 302 -7.51 -15.26 -20.91
CA LEU A 302 -8.29 -16.49 -21.11
C LEU A 302 -9.50 -16.57 -20.17
N GLY A 303 -9.45 -15.84 -19.05
CA GLY A 303 -10.50 -15.72 -18.04
C GLY A 303 -11.72 -14.92 -18.49
N ILE A 304 -12.51 -15.44 -19.43
CA ILE A 304 -13.68 -14.75 -19.97
C ILE A 304 -14.88 -14.86 -19.00
N THR A 305 -15.20 -16.07 -18.54
CA THR A 305 -16.35 -16.30 -17.65
C THR A 305 -15.97 -16.14 -16.17
N ASN A 306 -16.94 -15.89 -15.28
CA ASN A 306 -16.68 -15.84 -13.84
C ASN A 306 -16.09 -17.15 -13.28
N LYS A 307 -16.42 -18.29 -13.88
CA LYS A 307 -15.86 -19.59 -13.53
C LYS A 307 -14.36 -19.66 -13.89
N ASP A 308 -14.01 -19.17 -15.08
CA ASP A 308 -12.63 -19.12 -15.56
C ASP A 308 -11.77 -18.17 -14.72
N LYS A 309 -12.28 -16.95 -14.48
CA LYS A 309 -11.64 -15.94 -13.63
C LYS A 309 -11.39 -16.50 -12.23
N LEU A 310 -12.39 -17.14 -11.62
CA LEU A 310 -12.25 -17.76 -10.30
C LEU A 310 -11.21 -18.88 -10.30
N LYS A 311 -11.11 -19.68 -11.36
CA LYS A 311 -10.16 -20.79 -11.46
C LYS A 311 -8.71 -20.26 -11.55
N LEU A 312 -8.45 -19.34 -12.48
CA LEU A 312 -7.15 -18.66 -12.62
C LEU A 312 -6.75 -17.99 -11.30
N PHE A 313 -7.66 -17.21 -10.72
CA PHE A 313 -7.41 -16.48 -9.49
C PHE A 313 -7.17 -17.40 -8.29
N SER A 314 -7.90 -18.53 -8.21
CA SER A 314 -7.70 -19.51 -7.15
C SER A 314 -6.32 -20.17 -7.20
N ALA A 315 -5.79 -20.42 -8.40
CA ALA A 315 -4.44 -20.96 -8.56
C ALA A 315 -3.38 -19.97 -8.03
N LEU A 316 -3.54 -18.68 -8.34
CA LEU A 316 -2.62 -17.64 -7.86
C LEU A 316 -2.70 -17.37 -6.34
N CYS A 317 -3.77 -17.81 -5.68
CA CYS A 317 -3.93 -17.66 -4.22
C CYS A 317 -3.37 -18.85 -3.43
N HIS A 318 -2.90 -19.90 -4.11
CA HIS A 318 -2.43 -21.12 -3.47
C HIS A 318 -0.93 -21.03 -3.18
N ALA A 319 -0.49 -21.48 -2.00
CA ALA A 319 0.90 -21.48 -1.57
C ALA A 319 1.33 -22.92 -1.25
N GLU A 320 1.85 -23.62 -2.27
CA GLU A 320 2.25 -25.04 -2.17
C GLU A 320 3.75 -25.28 -2.43
N ASN A 321 4.52 -24.24 -2.78
CA ASN A 321 5.96 -24.38 -2.98
C ASN A 321 6.73 -24.41 -1.65
N GLN A 322 7.99 -24.84 -1.73
CA GLN A 322 8.88 -25.00 -0.57
C GLN A 322 9.03 -23.70 0.23
N GLU A 323 9.04 -22.56 -0.46
CA GLU A 323 9.13 -21.21 0.14
C GLU A 323 7.80 -20.66 0.67
N LYS A 324 6.71 -21.40 0.48
CA LYS A 324 5.33 -20.97 0.78
C LYS A 324 4.92 -19.65 0.10
N TRP A 325 5.51 -19.33 -1.04
CA TRP A 325 5.05 -18.22 -1.85
C TRP A 325 3.72 -18.58 -2.51
N ASN A 326 2.74 -17.69 -2.46
CA ASN A 326 1.59 -17.80 -3.35
C ASN A 326 1.88 -17.16 -4.71
N GLY A 327 1.09 -17.54 -5.72
CA GLY A 327 1.20 -16.96 -7.06
C GLY A 327 1.09 -15.44 -7.11
N LEU A 328 0.34 -14.78 -6.21
CA LEU A 328 0.30 -13.31 -6.15
C LEU A 328 1.64 -12.70 -5.73
N GLN A 329 2.37 -13.31 -4.79
CA GLN A 329 3.72 -12.89 -4.41
C GLN A 329 4.68 -13.06 -5.59
N ILE A 330 4.62 -14.21 -6.29
CA ILE A 330 5.43 -14.48 -7.48
C ILE A 330 5.15 -13.43 -8.57
N LEU A 331 3.87 -13.13 -8.83
CA LEU A 331 3.51 -12.08 -9.78
C LEU A 331 4.01 -10.70 -9.34
N ALA A 332 3.96 -10.37 -8.05
CA ALA A 332 4.43 -9.08 -7.56
C ALA A 332 5.95 -8.93 -7.76
N ILE A 333 6.70 -10.01 -7.58
CA ILE A 333 8.16 -10.03 -7.72
C ILE A 333 8.59 -9.97 -9.20
N TYR A 334 8.00 -10.81 -10.06
CA TYR A 334 8.50 -11.00 -11.43
C TYR A 334 7.69 -10.25 -12.51
N THR A 335 6.45 -9.87 -12.23
CA THR A 335 5.58 -9.14 -13.19
C THR A 335 4.61 -8.17 -12.49
N PRO A 336 5.13 -7.17 -11.75
CA PRO A 336 4.31 -6.25 -10.96
C PRO A 336 3.24 -5.52 -11.79
N GLN A 337 3.49 -5.28 -13.08
CA GLN A 337 2.55 -4.68 -14.03
C GLN A 337 1.27 -5.52 -14.27
N SER A 338 1.31 -6.82 -14.00
CA SER A 338 0.17 -7.73 -14.17
C SER A 338 -0.76 -7.74 -12.95
N ILE A 339 -0.31 -7.26 -11.79
CA ILE A 339 -1.07 -7.37 -10.54
C ILE A 339 -2.46 -6.75 -10.66
N ASN A 340 -2.57 -5.54 -11.22
CA ASN A 340 -3.87 -4.88 -11.32
C ASN A 340 -4.88 -5.68 -12.15
N GLN A 341 -4.44 -6.34 -13.22
CA GLN A 341 -5.30 -7.22 -14.04
C GLN A 341 -5.65 -8.51 -13.29
N THR A 342 -4.71 -9.06 -12.51
CA THR A 342 -4.97 -10.20 -11.64
C THR A 342 -6.02 -9.86 -10.58
N LEU A 343 -5.94 -8.67 -9.96
CA LEU A 343 -6.92 -8.21 -8.98
C LEU A 343 -8.32 -8.05 -9.61
N ASP A 344 -8.41 -7.68 -10.89
CA ASP A 344 -9.68 -7.58 -11.62
C ASP A 344 -10.36 -8.94 -11.86
N LEU A 345 -9.65 -10.05 -11.67
CA LEU A 345 -10.26 -11.39 -11.69
C LEU A 345 -11.08 -11.68 -10.43
N ALA A 346 -10.88 -10.94 -9.33
CA ALA A 346 -11.57 -11.12 -8.06
C ALA A 346 -13.01 -10.54 -8.07
N VAL A 347 -13.82 -10.98 -9.02
CA VAL A 347 -15.17 -10.46 -9.28
C VAL A 347 -16.22 -10.96 -8.28
N THR A 348 -16.05 -12.17 -7.74
CA THR A 348 -17.01 -12.77 -6.79
C THR A 348 -16.56 -12.58 -5.34
N ASN A 349 -17.50 -12.57 -4.39
CA ASN A 349 -17.17 -12.52 -2.96
C ASN A 349 -16.26 -13.67 -2.53
N LYS A 350 -16.45 -14.87 -3.11
CA LYS A 350 -15.57 -16.03 -2.88
C LYS A 350 -14.13 -15.76 -3.35
N ALA A 351 -13.95 -15.14 -4.52
CA ALA A 351 -12.63 -14.78 -5.01
C ALA A 351 -11.99 -13.70 -4.13
N LYS A 352 -12.74 -12.67 -3.73
CA LYS A 352 -12.28 -11.61 -2.82
C LYS A 352 -11.80 -12.18 -1.48
N SER A 353 -12.55 -13.06 -0.83
CA SER A 353 -12.10 -13.67 0.44
C SER A 353 -10.87 -14.58 0.28
N LYS A 354 -10.70 -15.22 -0.89
CA LYS A 354 -9.47 -15.95 -1.23
C LYS A 354 -8.28 -15.00 -1.40
N LEU A 355 -8.47 -13.86 -2.08
CA LEU A 355 -7.45 -12.81 -2.20
C LEU A 355 -6.95 -12.40 -0.82
N ILE A 356 -7.88 -12.04 0.08
CA ILE A 356 -7.51 -11.57 1.42
C ILE A 356 -6.76 -12.66 2.18
N SER A 357 -7.14 -13.93 1.99
CA SER A 357 -6.41 -15.05 2.58
C SER A 357 -4.98 -15.18 2.04
N ALA A 358 -4.77 -14.97 0.74
CA ALA A 358 -3.44 -14.98 0.13
C ALA A 358 -2.59 -13.76 0.54
N LEU A 359 -3.18 -12.56 0.60
CA LEU A 359 -2.49 -11.35 1.09
C LEU A 359 -2.05 -11.49 2.56
N CYS A 360 -2.79 -12.26 3.37
CA CYS A 360 -2.46 -12.52 4.76
C CYS A 360 -1.58 -13.76 4.95
N HIS A 361 -1.29 -14.53 3.90
CA HIS A 361 -0.41 -15.68 3.97
C HIS A 361 1.02 -15.21 4.21
N VAL A 362 1.74 -15.89 5.10
CA VAL A 362 3.11 -15.55 5.51
C VAL A 362 4.06 -16.61 4.95
N ASP A 363 5.07 -16.16 4.23
CA ASP A 363 6.12 -17.02 3.68
C ASP A 363 7.16 -17.44 4.74
N ASN A 364 8.14 -18.25 4.33
CA ASN A 364 9.20 -18.72 5.24
C ASN A 364 10.07 -17.59 5.82
N CYS A 365 10.14 -16.44 5.15
CA CYS A 365 10.88 -15.26 5.61
C CYS A 365 10.04 -14.30 6.48
N GLY A 366 8.84 -14.73 6.88
CA GLY A 366 7.95 -13.94 7.72
C GLY A 366 7.25 -12.78 6.99
N TYR A 367 7.33 -12.69 5.67
CA TYR A 367 6.62 -11.67 4.89
C TYR A 367 5.22 -12.15 4.53
N SER A 368 4.23 -11.31 4.84
CA SER A 368 2.88 -11.48 4.32
C SER A 368 2.79 -11.11 2.84
N GLY A 369 1.83 -11.70 2.11
CA GLY A 369 1.55 -11.32 0.73
C GLY A 369 1.27 -9.81 0.54
N LEU A 370 0.65 -9.16 1.53
CA LEU A 370 0.44 -7.71 1.53
C LEU A 370 1.75 -6.92 1.66
N GLN A 371 2.69 -7.38 2.50
CA GLN A 371 4.00 -6.74 2.63
C GLN A 371 4.82 -6.88 1.34
N ILE A 372 4.84 -8.07 0.72
CA ILE A 372 5.51 -8.26 -0.58
C ILE A 372 4.89 -7.36 -1.65
N LEU A 373 3.55 -7.28 -1.68
CA LEU A 373 2.85 -6.42 -2.62
C LEU A 373 3.21 -4.95 -2.41
N ALA A 374 3.31 -4.48 -1.18
CA ALA A 374 3.71 -3.10 -0.87
C ALA A 374 5.14 -2.80 -1.32
N ILE A 375 6.08 -3.74 -1.14
CA ILE A 375 7.47 -3.55 -1.52
C ILE A 375 7.65 -3.60 -3.04
N LYS A 376 6.92 -4.47 -3.74
CA LYS A 376 7.18 -4.77 -5.17
C LYS A 376 6.18 -4.15 -6.15
N SER A 377 4.95 -3.86 -5.71
CA SER A 377 3.91 -3.22 -6.54
C SER A 377 3.04 -2.27 -5.70
N PRO A 378 3.61 -1.19 -5.15
CA PRO A 378 2.93 -0.29 -4.20
C PRO A 378 1.66 0.35 -4.77
N ALA A 379 1.64 0.67 -6.07
CA ALA A 379 0.47 1.25 -6.74
C ALA A 379 -0.77 0.33 -6.76
N SER A 380 -0.58 -0.98 -6.59
CA SER A 380 -1.67 -1.97 -6.57
C SER A 380 -2.26 -2.20 -5.18
N VAL A 381 -1.61 -1.72 -4.12
CA VAL A 381 -1.98 -2.03 -2.74
C VAL A 381 -3.37 -1.50 -2.38
N SER A 382 -3.68 -0.25 -2.72
CA SER A 382 -5.01 0.35 -2.46
C SER A 382 -6.13 -0.46 -3.11
N LYS A 383 -5.92 -0.91 -4.36
CA LYS A 383 -6.88 -1.75 -5.09
C LYS A 383 -7.08 -3.11 -4.39
N ALA A 384 -6.01 -3.71 -3.89
CA ALA A 384 -6.07 -4.97 -3.15
C ALA A 384 -6.83 -4.83 -1.82
N ILE A 385 -6.59 -3.75 -1.08
CA ILE A 385 -7.24 -3.48 0.22
C ILE A 385 -8.75 -3.31 0.06
N ILE A 386 -9.21 -2.55 -0.94
CA ILE A 386 -10.64 -2.26 -1.17
C ILE A 386 -11.46 -3.53 -1.46
N LEU A 387 -10.82 -4.62 -1.89
CA LEU A 387 -11.49 -5.90 -2.13
C LEU A 387 -11.89 -6.62 -0.82
N ALA A 388 -11.42 -6.19 0.34
CA ALA A 388 -11.87 -6.67 1.65
C ALA A 388 -13.24 -6.06 2.04
N ILE A 389 -14.31 -6.60 1.47
CA ILE A 389 -15.66 -6.02 1.59
C ILE A 389 -16.40 -6.39 2.89
N ASN A 390 -16.13 -7.56 3.47
CA ASN A 390 -16.88 -8.06 4.63
C ASN A 390 -16.07 -7.94 5.93
N LYS A 391 -16.76 -7.93 7.07
CA LYS A 391 -16.16 -7.77 8.41
C LYS A 391 -15.05 -8.79 8.71
N LYS A 392 -15.24 -10.05 8.29
CA LYS A 392 -14.27 -11.12 8.54
C LYS A 392 -12.95 -10.85 7.81
N ASP A 393 -13.05 -10.47 6.54
CA ASP A 393 -11.90 -10.21 5.69
C ASP A 393 -11.16 -8.94 6.10
N ARG A 394 -11.88 -7.86 6.44
CA ARG A 394 -11.27 -6.63 6.97
C ARG A 394 -10.51 -6.89 8.26
N LEU A 395 -11.11 -7.60 9.22
CA LEU A 395 -10.43 -7.98 10.45
C LEU A 395 -9.20 -8.86 10.20
N LYS A 396 -9.27 -9.77 9.23
CA LYS A 396 -8.14 -10.64 8.87
C LYS A 396 -6.97 -9.82 8.30
N LEU A 397 -7.26 -8.89 7.40
CA LEU A 397 -6.25 -8.00 6.81
C LEU A 397 -5.64 -7.04 7.85
N ILE A 398 -6.45 -6.45 8.73
CA ILE A 398 -5.94 -5.62 9.84
C ILE A 398 -5.06 -6.48 10.78
N SER A 399 -5.46 -7.72 11.04
CA SER A 399 -4.66 -8.64 11.85
C SER A 399 -3.32 -9.00 11.20
N SER A 400 -3.24 -9.13 9.88
CA SER A 400 -1.96 -9.45 9.23
C SER A 400 -0.96 -8.28 9.28
N LEU A 401 -1.41 -7.05 9.51
CA LEU A 401 -0.51 -5.90 9.71
C LEU A 401 0.36 -6.03 10.98
N TYR A 402 -0.02 -6.89 11.94
CA TYR A 402 0.82 -7.20 13.09
C TYR A 402 1.97 -8.16 12.78
N GLN A 403 1.97 -8.78 11.59
CA GLN A 403 3.03 -9.71 11.21
C GLN A 403 4.37 -8.98 11.11
N ILE A 404 5.33 -9.43 11.93
CA ILE A 404 6.70 -8.94 11.93
C ILE A 404 7.52 -9.82 10.99
N ASN A 405 8.25 -9.18 10.07
CA ASN A 405 9.18 -9.89 9.19
C ASN A 405 10.57 -10.05 9.82
N GLU A 406 11.49 -10.73 9.15
CA GLU A 406 12.88 -10.91 9.62
C GLU A 406 13.64 -9.60 9.89
N LYS A 407 13.21 -8.48 9.33
CA LYS A 407 13.79 -7.15 9.59
C LYS A 407 13.18 -6.44 10.81
N GLY A 408 12.32 -7.14 11.56
CA GLY A 408 11.62 -6.58 12.72
C GLY A 408 10.53 -5.57 12.37
N MET A 409 10.17 -5.41 11.10
CA MET A 409 9.13 -4.46 10.68
C MET A 409 7.77 -5.14 10.61
N ASN A 410 6.75 -4.52 11.21
CA ASN A 410 5.37 -4.95 11.05
C ASN A 410 4.78 -4.51 9.68
N GLY A 411 3.59 -4.99 9.35
CA GLY A 411 2.94 -4.69 8.07
C GLY A 411 2.53 -3.23 7.91
N LEU A 412 2.15 -2.53 8.99
CA LEU A 412 1.83 -1.10 8.92
C LEU A 412 3.07 -0.27 8.57
N GLU A 413 4.22 -0.58 9.17
CA GLU A 413 5.49 0.10 8.88
C GLU A 413 5.93 -0.09 7.43
N ILE A 414 5.79 -1.31 6.89
CA ILE A 414 6.07 -1.58 5.49
C ILE A 414 5.17 -0.75 4.57
N LEU A 415 3.88 -0.62 4.89
CA LEU A 415 2.98 0.19 4.10
C LEU A 415 3.34 1.68 4.15
N ILE A 416 3.71 2.21 5.32
CA ILE A 416 4.11 3.62 5.46
C ILE A 416 5.37 3.90 4.63
N ASN A 417 6.35 2.99 4.67
CA ASN A 417 7.65 3.19 4.03
C ASN A 417 7.62 2.96 2.51
N TYR A 418 6.84 1.98 2.03
CA TYR A 418 6.90 1.53 0.64
C TYR A 418 5.63 1.85 -0.17
N ALA A 419 4.47 2.03 0.48
CA ALA A 419 3.20 2.32 -0.18
C ALA A 419 2.37 3.38 0.58
N PRO A 420 2.92 4.59 0.85
CA PRO A 420 2.27 5.61 1.68
C PRO A 420 0.88 6.03 1.15
N ASP A 421 0.71 6.07 -0.17
CA ASP A 421 -0.57 6.39 -0.83
C ASP A 421 -1.69 5.41 -0.49
N SER A 422 -1.35 4.21 -0.01
CA SER A 422 -2.32 3.18 0.38
C SER A 422 -2.79 3.30 1.83
N ILE A 423 -2.12 4.10 2.67
CA ILE A 423 -2.46 4.24 4.09
C ILE A 423 -3.89 4.75 4.27
N GLN A 424 -4.33 5.69 3.43
CA GLN A 424 -5.71 6.15 3.42
C GLN A 424 -6.71 4.99 3.27
N SER A 425 -6.38 3.98 2.44
CA SER A 425 -7.22 2.80 2.23
C SER A 425 -7.24 1.88 3.45
N ILE A 426 -6.10 1.74 4.17
CA ILE A 426 -6.04 1.01 5.44
C ILE A 426 -6.87 1.69 6.53
N LEU A 427 -6.77 3.02 6.68
CA LEU A 427 -7.55 3.76 7.67
C LEU A 427 -9.05 3.64 7.38
N ASN A 428 -9.46 3.75 6.11
CA ASN A 428 -10.85 3.60 5.68
C ASN A 428 -11.38 2.15 5.81
N LEU A 429 -10.51 1.16 5.94
CA LEU A 429 -10.88 -0.23 6.12
C LEU A 429 -11.57 -0.49 7.48
N ALA A 430 -11.26 0.31 8.50
CA ALA A 430 -11.77 0.13 9.84
C ALA A 430 -13.15 0.78 10.04
N ILE A 431 -14.20 -0.01 9.93
CA ILE A 431 -15.60 0.45 10.04
C ILE A 431 -16.12 0.27 11.46
N THR A 432 -15.92 -0.92 12.02
CA THR A 432 -16.40 -1.29 13.37
C THR A 432 -15.42 -0.86 14.45
N ASN A 433 -15.91 -0.61 15.68
CA ASN A 433 -15.06 -0.23 16.81
C ASN A 433 -13.91 -1.23 17.02
N LYS A 434 -14.17 -2.54 16.90
CA LYS A 434 -13.13 -3.58 17.02
C LYS A 434 -12.02 -3.46 15.96
N GLU A 435 -12.37 -3.11 14.73
CA GLU A 435 -11.38 -2.89 13.66
C GLU A 435 -10.57 -1.61 13.93
N LYS A 436 -11.25 -0.53 14.37
CA LYS A 436 -10.61 0.74 14.72
C LYS A 436 -9.63 0.61 15.90
N SER A 437 -10.03 -0.04 16.98
CA SER A 437 -9.18 -0.26 18.16
C SER A 437 -7.91 -1.07 17.84
N ARG A 438 -7.97 -1.99 16.87
CA ARG A 438 -6.79 -2.74 16.40
C ARG A 438 -5.82 -1.84 15.63
N LEU A 439 -6.31 -1.01 14.71
CA LEU A 439 -5.45 -0.04 14.04
C LEU A 439 -4.85 0.97 15.03
N VAL A 440 -5.61 1.45 16.01
CA VAL A 440 -5.09 2.30 17.10
C VAL A 440 -3.95 1.58 17.83
N SER A 441 -4.15 0.30 18.18
CA SER A 441 -3.10 -0.47 18.85
C SER A 441 -1.84 -0.63 18.00
N LEU A 442 -1.96 -0.83 16.68
CA LEU A 442 -0.83 -0.85 15.74
C LEU A 442 -0.11 0.49 15.65
N LEU A 443 -0.86 1.60 15.61
CA LEU A 443 -0.29 2.95 15.57
C LEU A 443 0.55 3.26 16.82
N CYS A 444 0.16 2.72 17.98
CA CYS A 444 0.90 2.87 19.24
C CYS A 444 2.04 1.85 19.45
N GLN A 445 2.18 0.84 18.58
CA GLN A 445 3.25 -0.14 18.71
C GLN A 445 4.59 0.46 18.32
N VAL A 446 5.60 0.24 19.16
CA VAL A 446 6.98 0.64 18.89
C VAL A 446 7.59 -0.37 17.92
N GLY A 447 8.03 0.12 16.77
CA GLY A 447 8.66 -0.66 15.72
C GLY A 447 10.14 -0.96 15.95
N SER A 448 10.78 -1.63 14.98
CA SER A 448 12.21 -1.99 15.06
C SER A 448 13.17 -0.79 15.13
N GLN A 449 12.71 0.39 14.74
CA GLN A 449 13.48 1.64 14.79
C GLN A 449 13.20 2.48 16.04
N GLY A 450 12.55 1.91 17.06
CA GLY A 450 12.16 2.63 18.29
C GLY A 450 11.05 3.67 18.09
N GLN A 451 10.49 3.79 16.88
CA GLN A 451 9.44 4.72 16.54
C GLN A 451 8.08 4.03 16.52
N THR A 452 7.03 4.73 16.92
CA THR A 452 5.65 4.25 16.80
C THR A 452 5.17 4.32 15.34
N GLY A 453 4.13 3.55 15.02
CA GLY A 453 3.45 3.67 13.73
C GLY A 453 2.90 5.08 13.48
N LEU A 454 2.39 5.75 14.52
CA LEU A 454 1.89 7.13 14.45
C LEU A 454 3.01 8.14 14.15
N GLN A 455 4.17 8.00 14.80
CA GLN A 455 5.34 8.84 14.52
C GLN A 455 5.81 8.67 13.07
N LYS A 456 5.93 7.43 12.59
CA LYS A 456 6.31 7.16 11.19
C LYS A 456 5.29 7.75 10.21
N LEU A 457 3.99 7.62 10.52
CA LEU A 457 2.92 8.20 9.72
C LEU A 457 3.04 9.72 9.61
N SER A 458 3.34 10.41 10.72
CA SER A 458 3.53 11.87 10.70
C SER A 458 4.66 12.33 9.81
N THR A 459 5.69 11.49 9.63
CA THR A 459 6.86 11.83 8.81
C THR A 459 6.59 11.61 7.32
N HIS A 460 5.84 10.56 6.97
CA HIS A 460 5.64 10.16 5.56
C HIS A 460 4.31 10.63 4.96
N ALA A 461 3.26 10.77 5.78
CA ALA A 461 1.93 11.21 5.35
C ALA A 461 1.25 12.06 6.46
N PRO A 462 1.78 13.25 6.79
CA PRO A 462 1.31 14.10 7.88
C PRO A 462 -0.18 14.47 7.78
N ALA A 463 -0.72 14.58 6.56
CA ALA A 463 -2.12 14.89 6.31
C ALA A 463 -3.10 13.80 6.83
N LEU A 464 -2.63 12.56 6.99
CA LEU A 464 -3.44 11.42 7.43
C LEU A 464 -3.44 11.23 8.96
N VAL A 465 -2.59 11.96 9.70
CA VAL A 465 -2.44 11.82 11.15
C VAL A 465 -3.76 12.09 11.87
N SER A 466 -4.46 13.19 11.54
CA SER A 466 -5.74 13.53 12.17
C SER A 466 -6.80 12.44 11.95
N GLN A 467 -6.82 11.82 10.77
CA GLN A 467 -7.72 10.70 10.51
C GLN A 467 -7.33 9.44 11.31
N ALA A 468 -6.03 9.16 11.42
CA ALA A 468 -5.54 8.04 12.24
C ALA A 468 -5.92 8.23 13.72
N LEU A 469 -5.82 9.45 14.26
CA LEU A 469 -6.27 9.80 15.61
C LEU A 469 -7.78 9.64 15.77
N ALA A 470 -8.57 9.98 14.74
CA ALA A 470 -10.02 9.85 14.75
C ALA A 470 -10.52 8.38 14.83
N LEU A 471 -9.65 7.39 14.63
CA LEU A 471 -9.98 5.98 14.86
C LEU A 471 -10.24 5.68 16.35
N ALA A 472 -9.70 6.48 17.28
CA ALA A 472 -9.91 6.31 18.71
C ALA A 472 -11.29 6.79 19.18
N VAL A 473 -12.27 5.91 18.98
CA VAL A 473 -13.68 6.14 19.34
C VAL A 473 -14.01 5.75 20.78
N THR A 474 -13.26 4.84 21.39
CA THR A 474 -13.45 4.41 22.78
C THR A 474 -12.52 5.16 23.73
N ASN A 475 -12.91 5.29 25.01
CA ASN A 475 -12.03 5.91 26.02
C ASN A 475 -10.72 5.13 26.21
N GLU A 476 -10.76 3.81 26.06
CA GLU A 476 -9.56 2.97 26.12
C GLU A 476 -8.59 3.27 24.97
N ASP A 477 -9.10 3.38 23.74
CA ASP A 477 -8.28 3.71 22.56
C ASP A 477 -7.67 5.11 22.66
N ARG A 478 -8.46 6.07 23.14
CA ARG A 478 -8.00 7.45 23.38
C ARG A 478 -6.88 7.48 24.43
N SER A 479 -7.08 6.78 25.54
CA SER A 479 -6.08 6.66 26.60
C SER A 479 -4.79 6.01 26.07
N LYS A 480 -4.89 4.94 25.27
CA LYS A 480 -3.72 4.30 24.62
C LYS A 480 -2.95 5.26 23.72
N LEU A 481 -3.64 6.05 22.89
CA LEU A 481 -2.97 7.05 22.05
C LEU A 481 -2.29 8.13 22.89
N ILE A 482 -2.99 8.69 23.88
CA ILE A 482 -2.41 9.72 24.76
C ILE A 482 -1.16 9.19 25.48
N LEU A 483 -1.24 8.00 26.05
CA LEU A 483 -0.11 7.39 26.74
C LEU A 483 1.07 7.13 25.79
N SER A 484 0.82 6.77 24.52
CA SER A 484 1.88 6.67 23.51
C SER A 484 2.49 8.02 23.19
N ILE A 485 1.65 9.00 22.83
CA ILE A 485 2.05 10.36 22.42
C ILE A 485 2.83 11.08 23.53
N CYS A 486 2.52 10.79 24.80
CA CYS A 486 3.22 11.35 25.94
C CYS A 486 4.53 10.63 26.29
N LYS A 487 4.93 9.55 25.59
CA LYS A 487 6.23 8.91 25.81
C LYS A 487 7.34 9.84 25.37
N ILE A 488 8.38 9.86 26.19
CA ILE A 488 9.64 10.57 25.94
C ILE A 488 10.66 9.52 25.49
N ASP A 489 11.39 9.81 24.43
CA ASP A 489 12.47 8.94 23.94
C ASP A 489 13.79 9.13 24.73
N GLU A 490 14.81 8.35 24.38
CA GLU A 490 16.13 8.43 25.00
C GLU A 490 16.83 9.79 24.79
N GLN A 491 16.37 10.58 23.81
CA GLN A 491 16.88 11.92 23.51
C GLN A 491 16.09 13.02 24.25
N GLY A 492 15.15 12.66 25.12
CA GLY A 492 14.35 13.61 25.89
C GLY A 492 13.25 14.30 25.06
N GLN A 493 12.98 13.84 23.83
CA GLN A 493 11.90 14.39 23.00
C GLN A 493 10.63 13.55 23.16
N SER A 494 9.49 14.23 23.33
CA SER A 494 8.21 13.54 23.35
C SER A 494 7.73 13.21 21.93
N GLU A 495 6.96 12.13 21.79
CA GLU A 495 6.26 11.85 20.52
C GLU A 495 5.32 13.02 20.15
N PHE A 496 4.73 13.69 21.13
CA PHE A 496 3.98 14.93 20.96
C PHE A 496 4.78 16.02 20.23
N ASP A 497 6.03 16.28 20.63
CA ASP A 497 6.87 17.31 20.00
C ASP A 497 7.11 17.01 18.51
N LYS A 498 7.33 15.74 18.18
CA LYS A 498 7.55 15.30 16.79
C LYS A 498 6.28 15.43 15.96
N LEU A 499 5.13 15.07 16.53
CA LEU A 499 3.83 15.24 15.89
C LEU A 499 3.48 16.71 15.67
N ALA A 500 3.72 17.57 16.66
CA ALA A 500 3.47 19.01 16.56
C ALA A 500 4.33 19.67 15.48
N ARG A 501 5.57 19.21 15.28
CA ARG A 501 6.45 19.69 14.21
C ARG A 501 6.03 19.18 12.83
N ASN A 502 5.74 17.89 12.71
CA ASN A 502 5.51 17.23 11.41
C ASN A 502 4.06 17.37 10.91
N SER A 503 3.09 17.44 11.81
CA SER A 503 1.65 17.56 11.51
C SER A 503 0.98 18.50 12.53
N PRO A 504 1.26 19.82 12.47
CA PRO A 504 0.70 20.79 13.43
C PRO A 504 -0.83 20.79 13.46
N ASP A 505 -1.48 20.50 12.33
CA ASP A 505 -2.94 20.41 12.23
C ASP A 505 -3.54 19.23 13.02
N SER A 506 -2.72 18.26 13.43
CA SER A 506 -3.14 17.16 14.30
C SER A 506 -3.17 17.54 15.78
N VAL A 507 -2.48 18.61 16.21
CA VAL A 507 -2.38 19.00 17.62
C VAL A 507 -3.76 19.22 18.26
N PRO A 508 -4.71 19.95 17.64
CA PRO A 508 -6.05 20.09 18.21
C PRO A 508 -6.72 18.74 18.44
N TYR A 509 -6.59 17.78 17.50
CA TYR A 509 -7.12 16.42 17.63
C TYR A 509 -6.49 15.65 18.80
N ILE A 510 -5.18 15.78 19.01
CA ILE A 510 -4.49 15.16 20.14
C ILE A 510 -5.06 15.69 21.46
N LEU A 511 -5.29 17.01 21.58
CA LEU A 511 -5.87 17.62 22.78
C LEU A 511 -7.26 17.04 23.11
N THR A 512 -8.02 16.59 22.09
CA THR A 512 -9.36 16.02 22.28
C THR A 512 -9.37 14.59 22.80
N LEU A 513 -8.24 13.88 22.70
CA LEU A 513 -8.16 12.48 23.13
C LEU A 513 -8.08 12.36 24.66
N ALA A 514 -7.58 13.38 25.36
CA ALA A 514 -7.40 13.33 26.82
C ALA A 514 -8.74 13.35 27.58
N GLY A 515 -9.15 12.17 28.06
CA GLY A 515 -10.42 11.97 28.76
C GLY A 515 -10.33 12.22 30.26
N THR A 516 -9.17 11.98 30.86
CA THR A 516 -8.95 12.10 32.31
C THR A 516 -8.14 13.34 32.68
N ASN A 517 -8.27 13.80 33.93
CA ASN A 517 -7.48 14.94 34.42
C ASN A 517 -5.97 14.63 34.45
N GLU A 518 -5.57 13.38 34.72
CA GLU A 518 -4.16 12.99 34.74
C GLU A 518 -3.54 12.96 33.35
N GLU A 519 -4.27 12.47 32.33
CA GLU A 519 -3.86 12.56 30.94
C GLU A 519 -3.70 14.01 30.48
N ARG A 520 -4.65 14.88 30.84
CA ARG A 520 -4.58 16.32 30.55
C ARG A 520 -3.37 16.97 31.21
N LYS A 521 -3.05 16.63 32.46
CA LYS A 521 -1.86 17.12 33.16
C LYS A 521 -0.57 16.66 32.49
N LYS A 522 -0.45 15.37 32.15
CA LYS A 522 0.72 14.82 31.44
C LYS A 522 0.93 15.48 30.09
N LEU A 523 -0.15 15.70 29.35
CA LEU A 523 -0.07 16.35 28.06
C LEU A 523 0.26 17.85 28.21
N ALA A 524 -0.32 18.53 29.21
CA ALA A 524 0.00 19.91 29.54
C ALA A 524 1.46 20.11 30.00
N SER A 525 2.08 19.12 30.66
CA SER A 525 3.51 19.14 31.04
C SER A 525 4.48 18.90 29.88
N LEU A 526 4.00 18.42 28.73
CA LEU A 526 4.82 18.35 27.51
C LEU A 526 4.69 19.65 26.70
N ILE A 527 3.53 20.29 26.77
CA ILE A 527 3.29 21.61 26.19
C ILE A 527 4.06 22.72 26.94
N THR A 528 4.58 22.48 28.15
CA THR A 528 5.41 23.46 28.89
C THR A 528 6.71 23.85 28.19
N ASP A 529 7.26 22.98 27.34
CA ASP A 529 8.50 23.24 26.59
C ASP A 529 8.24 23.74 25.15
N PHE A 530 6.98 23.76 24.71
CA PHE A 530 6.55 24.32 23.44
C PHE A 530 5.97 25.73 23.64
N ASP A 531 6.13 26.63 22.67
CA ASP A 531 5.68 28.01 22.82
C ASP A 531 4.14 28.09 22.91
N LYS A 532 3.61 28.06 24.14
CA LYS A 532 2.17 28.15 24.46
C LYS A 532 1.53 29.37 23.81
N SER A 533 2.27 30.47 23.71
CA SER A 533 1.80 31.70 23.10
C SER A 533 1.69 31.57 21.58
N LYS A 534 2.50 30.71 20.93
CA LYS A 534 2.36 30.38 19.50
C LYS A 534 1.11 29.53 19.23
N ILE A 535 0.81 28.55 20.07
CA ILE A 535 -0.42 27.74 19.94
C ILE A 535 -1.67 28.61 20.17
N ILE A 536 -1.66 29.47 21.20
CA ILE A 536 -2.78 30.41 21.43
C ILE A 536 -2.93 31.39 20.26
N LYS A 537 -1.82 31.90 19.71
CA LYS A 537 -1.83 32.75 18.52
C LYS A 537 -2.52 32.03 17.35
N ASP A 538 -2.08 30.81 17.01
CA ASP A 538 -2.66 30.05 15.90
C ASP A 538 -4.13 29.65 16.12
N LEU A 539 -4.56 29.45 17.36
CA LEU A 539 -5.96 29.15 17.70
C LEU A 539 -6.87 30.37 17.57
N CYS A 540 -6.34 31.56 17.86
CA CYS A 540 -7.10 32.82 17.91
C CYS A 540 -6.98 33.65 16.64
N GLU A 541 -6.04 33.35 15.74
CA GLU A 541 -5.93 34.04 14.46
C GLU A 541 -7.03 33.59 13.49
N PRO A 542 -7.71 34.54 12.82
CA PRO A 542 -8.71 34.24 11.81
C PRO A 542 -8.04 33.70 10.54
N ASP A 543 -8.67 32.71 9.91
CA ASP A 543 -8.29 32.21 8.59
C ASP A 543 -8.71 33.16 7.46
N HIS A 544 -8.47 32.75 6.21
CA HIS A 544 -8.82 33.52 5.01
C HIS A 544 -10.33 33.75 4.83
N ASN A 545 -11.18 33.04 5.58
CA ASN A 545 -12.63 33.20 5.60
C ASN A 545 -13.12 33.97 6.86
N GLY A 546 -12.20 34.49 7.67
CA GLY A 546 -12.51 35.22 8.90
C GLY A 546 -12.81 34.33 10.11
N TRP A 547 -12.63 33.01 10.01
CA TRP A 547 -12.89 32.07 11.10
C TRP A 547 -11.63 31.77 11.91
N THR A 548 -11.71 31.92 13.22
CA THR A 548 -10.66 31.43 14.13
C THR A 548 -10.79 29.92 14.34
N LYS A 549 -9.67 29.22 14.53
CA LYS A 549 -9.71 27.77 14.85
C LYS A 549 -10.47 27.50 16.16
N LEU A 550 -10.50 28.46 17.09
CA LEU A 550 -11.32 28.42 18.29
C LEU A 550 -12.84 28.47 18.00
N GLN A 551 -13.27 29.23 16.99
CA GLN A 551 -14.66 29.24 16.50
C GLN A 551 -15.05 27.88 15.91
N ILE A 552 -14.19 27.29 15.09
CA ILE A 552 -14.39 25.96 14.53
C ILE A 552 -14.53 24.92 15.65
N LEU A 553 -13.65 24.96 16.66
CA LEU A 553 -13.71 24.08 17.84
C LEU A 553 -15.02 24.23 18.62
N THR A 554 -15.56 25.44 18.73
CA THR A 554 -16.81 25.68 19.45
C THR A 554 -18.01 25.00 18.77
N TYR A 555 -18.10 25.07 17.45
CA TYR A 555 -19.21 24.48 16.71
C TYR A 555 -19.11 22.98 16.49
N THR A 556 -17.88 22.45 16.45
CA THR A 556 -17.63 21.03 16.17
C THR A 556 -17.44 20.21 17.43
N THR A 557 -16.84 20.76 18.49
CA THR A 557 -16.48 20.02 19.70
C THR A 557 -16.35 20.95 20.93
N PRO A 558 -17.46 21.53 21.43
CA PRO A 558 -17.47 22.65 22.39
C PRO A 558 -16.78 22.35 23.73
N ASN A 559 -16.67 21.08 24.13
CA ASN A 559 -16.00 20.67 25.36
C ASN A 559 -14.47 20.94 25.34
N LEU A 560 -13.89 21.23 24.17
CA LEU A 560 -12.48 21.52 23.98
C LEU A 560 -12.11 22.99 24.13
N VAL A 561 -13.11 23.88 24.07
CA VAL A 561 -12.89 25.30 24.34
C VAL A 561 -12.30 25.49 25.73
N TYR A 562 -12.70 24.64 26.69
CA TYR A 562 -12.09 24.55 28.01
C TYR A 562 -10.58 24.26 27.95
N ALA A 563 -10.16 23.25 27.17
CA ALA A 563 -8.76 22.88 27.06
C ALA A 563 -7.93 23.99 26.40
N ALA A 564 -8.46 24.61 25.35
CA ALA A 564 -7.83 25.76 24.70
C ALA A 564 -7.64 26.95 25.66
N LEU A 565 -8.63 27.23 26.51
CA LEU A 565 -8.56 28.30 27.51
C LEU A 565 -7.51 28.03 28.61
N THR A 566 -7.26 26.76 28.97
CA THR A 566 -6.21 26.43 29.95
C THR A 566 -4.78 26.65 29.47
N LEU A 567 -4.58 26.83 28.14
CA LEU A 567 -3.27 27.11 27.54
C LEU A 567 -2.87 28.60 27.65
N ALA A 568 -3.76 29.47 28.13
CA ALA A 568 -3.56 30.91 28.26
C ALA A 568 -2.65 31.28 29.45
N VAL A 569 -1.34 31.31 29.24
CA VAL A 569 -0.40 31.56 30.34
C VAL A 569 -0.02 33.03 30.48
N THR A 570 0.18 33.76 29.38
CA THR A 570 0.55 35.19 29.42
C THR A 570 -0.67 36.10 29.43
N ASN A 571 -0.50 37.36 29.86
CA ASN A 571 -1.55 38.38 29.74
C ASN A 571 -1.94 38.64 28.27
N GLN A 572 -0.98 38.53 27.35
CA GLN A 572 -1.24 38.70 25.92
C GLN A 572 -2.10 37.55 25.36
N ASP A 573 -1.87 36.32 25.81
CA ASP A 573 -2.67 35.16 25.43
C ASP A 573 -4.10 35.24 25.97
N LYS A 574 -4.26 35.70 27.21
CA LYS A 574 -5.57 35.97 27.81
C LYS A 574 -6.34 37.04 27.03
N LEU A 575 -5.67 38.09 26.58
CA LEU A 575 -6.27 39.14 25.74
C LEU A 575 -6.67 38.61 24.35
N ARG A 576 -5.81 37.80 23.69
CA ARG A 576 -6.15 37.14 22.41
C ARG A 576 -7.37 36.26 22.53
N LEU A 577 -7.46 35.48 23.61
CA LEU A 577 -8.61 34.62 23.87
C LEU A 577 -9.88 35.40 24.21
N ILE A 578 -9.79 36.47 25.00
CA ILE A 578 -10.92 37.38 25.24
C ILE A 578 -11.41 37.95 23.90
N SER A 579 -10.50 38.41 23.05
CA SER A 579 -10.85 38.93 21.72
C SER A 579 -11.51 37.86 20.84
N ALA A 580 -11.02 36.62 20.86
CA ALA A 580 -11.61 35.53 20.11
C ALA A 580 -12.98 35.13 20.67
N LEU A 581 -13.16 35.10 22.00
CA LEU A 581 -14.44 34.80 22.65
C LEU A 581 -15.55 35.81 22.31
N LEU A 582 -15.16 37.06 22.04
CA LEU A 582 -16.07 38.15 21.72
C LEU A 582 -16.21 38.40 20.21
N SER A 583 -15.42 37.75 19.37
CA SER A 583 -15.54 37.91 17.92
C SER A 583 -16.84 37.30 17.40
N ILE A 584 -17.50 38.05 16.52
CA ILE A 584 -18.75 37.64 15.89
C ILE A 584 -18.43 36.73 14.70
N ASP A 585 -19.14 35.61 14.58
CA ASP A 585 -19.04 34.73 13.43
C ASP A 585 -19.90 35.20 12.25
N SER A 586 -19.82 34.48 11.12
CA SER A 586 -20.62 34.80 9.92
C SER A 586 -22.13 34.60 10.10
N LYS A 587 -22.58 34.10 11.25
CA LYS A 587 -24.00 33.94 11.62
C LYS A 587 -24.45 35.01 12.62
N GLY A 588 -23.57 35.93 13.00
CA GLY A 588 -23.90 37.03 13.91
C GLY A 588 -23.78 36.67 15.40
N PHE A 589 -23.25 35.49 15.75
CA PHE A 589 -23.06 35.08 17.14
C PHE A 589 -21.60 35.22 17.57
N ASN A 590 -21.39 35.71 18.80
CA ASN A 590 -20.11 35.52 19.46
C ASN A 590 -20.00 34.11 20.06
N LEU A 591 -18.77 33.70 20.40
CA LEU A 591 -18.50 32.34 20.88
C LEU A 591 -19.24 32.00 22.18
N LEU A 592 -19.47 32.96 23.07
CA LEU A 592 -20.22 32.73 24.31
C LEU A 592 -21.71 32.46 24.03
N GLN A 593 -22.29 33.17 23.07
CA GLN A 593 -23.65 32.89 22.58
C GLN A 593 -23.71 31.49 21.94
N ALA A 594 -22.79 31.18 21.03
CA ALA A 594 -22.71 29.87 20.40
C ALA A 594 -22.60 28.73 21.45
N LEU A 595 -21.72 28.89 22.45
CA LEU A 595 -21.58 27.93 23.54
C LEU A 595 -22.82 27.83 24.41
N SER A 596 -23.57 28.92 24.61
CA SER A 596 -24.82 28.88 25.38
C SER A 596 -25.89 28.03 24.70
N HIS A 597 -25.92 28.00 23.37
CA HIS A 597 -26.86 27.17 22.61
C HIS A 597 -26.37 25.73 22.46
N ILE A 598 -25.06 25.51 22.30
CA ILE A 598 -24.50 24.21 21.94
C ILE A 598 -24.05 23.38 23.16
N SER A 599 -23.48 24.02 24.19
CA SER A 599 -22.99 23.33 25.39
C SER A 599 -23.11 24.21 26.66
N PRO A 600 -24.32 24.33 27.24
CA PRO A 600 -24.57 25.09 28.46
C PRO A 600 -23.69 24.67 29.66
N ASN A 601 -23.33 23.38 29.70
CA ASN A 601 -22.47 22.82 30.74
C ASN A 601 -21.05 23.42 30.72
N SER A 602 -20.54 23.78 29.55
CA SER A 602 -19.19 24.39 29.42
C SER A 602 -19.14 25.77 30.07
N LEU A 603 -20.19 26.58 29.90
CA LEU A 603 -20.30 27.90 30.53
C LEU A 603 -20.40 27.81 32.06
N LYS A 604 -21.09 26.79 32.58
CA LYS A 604 -21.19 26.55 34.02
C LYS A 604 -19.80 26.26 34.62
N ILE A 605 -19.01 25.43 33.94
CA ILE A 605 -17.64 25.09 34.35
C ILE A 605 -16.74 26.34 34.34
N PHE A 606 -16.82 27.21 33.33
CA PHE A 606 -16.02 28.44 33.29
C PHE A 606 -16.29 29.35 34.48
N SER A 607 -17.56 29.45 34.90
CA SER A 607 -17.94 30.29 36.04
C SER A 607 -17.55 29.72 37.41
N GLN A 608 -17.16 28.45 37.48
CA GLN A 608 -16.84 27.74 38.74
C GLN A 608 -15.34 27.49 38.95
N ASN A 609 -14.52 27.59 37.90
CA ASN A 609 -13.08 27.31 37.99
C ASN A 609 -12.25 28.60 38.07
N ASN A 610 -11.44 28.70 39.13
CA ASN A 610 -10.57 29.83 39.46
C ASN A 610 -9.52 30.14 38.37
N GLN A 611 -9.12 29.17 37.55
CA GLN A 611 -8.19 29.41 36.44
C GLN A 611 -8.75 30.36 35.37
N PHE A 612 -10.07 30.56 35.33
CA PHE A 612 -10.76 31.42 34.37
C PHE A 612 -11.26 32.73 34.96
N TYR A 613 -10.76 33.15 36.13
CA TYR A 613 -11.14 34.45 36.71
C TYR A 613 -10.99 35.63 35.75
N PHE A 614 -10.04 35.55 34.81
CA PHE A 614 -9.83 36.59 33.80
C PHE A 614 -11.02 36.76 32.81
N ILE A 615 -11.88 35.75 32.64
CA ILE A 615 -13.12 35.85 31.83
C ILE A 615 -14.39 35.98 32.67
N HIS A 616 -14.33 35.89 33.99
CA HIS A 616 -15.51 36.02 34.88
C HIS A 616 -16.26 37.34 34.72
N PRO A 617 -15.60 38.51 34.60
CA PRO A 617 -16.31 39.77 34.36
C PRO A 617 -17.17 39.73 33.09
N ILE A 618 -16.65 39.12 32.01
CA ILE A 618 -17.36 38.96 30.74
C ILE A 618 -18.52 37.98 30.89
N LEU A 619 -18.30 36.84 31.56
CA LEU A 619 -19.34 35.83 31.80
C LEU A 619 -20.51 36.36 32.64
N ASN A 620 -20.23 37.21 33.63
CA ASN A 620 -21.29 37.82 34.46
C ASN A 620 -22.16 38.77 33.63
N ARG A 621 -21.54 39.65 32.85
CA ARG A 621 -22.27 40.54 31.93
C ARG A 621 -23.04 39.77 30.86
N PHE A 622 -22.47 38.68 30.35
CA PHE A 622 -23.17 37.78 29.43
C PHE A 622 -24.42 37.13 30.06
N LYS A 623 -24.33 36.69 31.33
CA LYS A 623 -25.49 36.16 32.07
C LYS A 623 -26.59 37.21 32.24
N GLU A 624 -26.24 38.48 32.48
CA GLU A 624 -27.22 39.57 32.58
C GLU A 624 -27.98 39.76 31.26
N LEU A 625 -27.27 39.71 30.12
CA LEU A 625 -27.89 39.83 28.80
C LEU A 625 -28.78 38.63 28.44
N GLN A 626 -28.47 37.42 28.94
CA GLN A 626 -29.26 36.20 28.72
C GLN A 626 -30.66 36.26 29.34
N VAL A 627 -30.86 37.03 30.42
CA VAL A 627 -32.14 37.05 31.17
C VAL A 627 -33.23 37.83 30.43
N GLY A 628 -32.88 38.78 29.55
CA GLY A 628 -33.88 39.61 28.87
C GLY A 628 -33.47 40.22 27.54
N TYR A 629 -32.19 40.58 27.36
CA TYR A 629 -31.73 41.27 26.15
C TYR A 629 -31.63 40.33 24.94
N TYR A 630 -30.93 39.19 25.07
CA TYR A 630 -30.78 38.24 23.97
C TYR A 630 -32.10 37.60 23.51
N PRO A 631 -33.03 37.19 24.40
CA PRO A 631 -34.34 36.69 23.97
C PRO A 631 -35.16 37.71 23.17
N ALA A 632 -35.09 39.00 23.55
CA ALA A 632 -35.76 40.08 22.83
C ALA A 632 -35.13 40.34 21.46
N LEU A 633 -33.79 40.35 21.39
CA LEU A 633 -33.03 40.51 20.14
C LEU A 633 -33.28 39.34 19.18
N GLU A 634 -33.27 38.10 19.67
CA GLU A 634 -33.56 36.91 18.85
C GLU A 634 -34.98 36.94 18.28
N SER A 635 -35.95 37.41 19.07
CA SER A 635 -37.34 37.58 18.64
C SER A 635 -37.47 38.64 17.54
N LEU A 636 -36.77 39.77 17.71
CA LEU A 636 -36.69 40.83 16.70
C LEU A 636 -36.05 40.32 15.41
N GLU A 637 -34.91 39.65 15.49
CA GLU A 637 -34.18 39.13 14.33
C GLU A 637 -34.99 38.10 13.54
N LYS A 638 -35.62 37.14 14.22
CA LYS A 638 -36.48 36.14 13.58
C LYS A 638 -37.63 36.80 12.83
N HIS A 639 -38.24 37.81 13.44
CA HIS A 639 -39.34 38.54 12.83
C HIS A 639 -38.86 39.44 11.68
N TYR A 640 -37.72 40.11 11.81
CA TYR A 640 -37.08 40.89 10.74
C TYR A 640 -36.74 40.02 9.52
N LEU A 641 -36.02 38.91 9.71
CA LEU A 641 -35.61 38.01 8.63
C LEU A 641 -36.79 37.43 7.85
N LYS A 642 -37.90 37.17 8.52
CA LYS A 642 -39.13 36.65 7.89
C LYS A 642 -39.83 37.69 7.00
N ASN A 643 -39.63 38.98 7.25
CA ASN A 643 -40.46 40.04 6.66
C ASN A 643 -39.68 41.11 5.87
N LYS A 644 -38.34 41.12 5.93
CA LYS A 644 -37.47 42.10 5.26
C LYS A 644 -37.62 42.19 3.73
N SER A 645 -38.22 41.20 3.09
CA SER A 645 -38.49 41.18 1.65
C SER A 645 -39.81 41.87 1.26
N SER A 646 -40.51 42.50 2.21
CA SER A 646 -41.76 43.22 1.95
C SER A 646 -41.46 44.66 1.49
N ASN A 647 -42.09 45.09 0.38
CA ASN A 647 -41.87 46.38 -0.31
C ASN A 647 -42.38 47.63 0.44
N CYS A 648 -42.55 47.57 1.75
CA CYS A 648 -43.13 48.65 2.55
C CYS A 648 -42.11 49.12 3.59
N LEU A 649 -41.53 50.30 3.38
CA LEU A 649 -40.53 50.98 4.23
C LEU A 649 -39.10 50.40 4.25
N ASN A 650 -38.15 51.27 4.61
CA ASN A 650 -36.71 51.00 4.64
C ASN A 650 -36.36 50.05 5.80
N TRP A 651 -36.59 48.75 5.59
CA TRP A 651 -36.15 47.67 6.47
C TRP A 651 -34.64 47.71 6.76
N GLU A 652 -33.87 48.44 5.94
CA GLU A 652 -32.47 48.81 6.16
C GLU A 652 -32.25 49.41 7.56
N THR A 653 -33.06 50.40 7.98
CA THR A 653 -32.96 51.02 9.32
C THR A 653 -33.15 50.02 10.46
N MET A 654 -34.05 49.05 10.28
CA MET A 654 -34.26 47.97 11.25
C MET A 654 -33.09 46.97 11.26
N GLY A 655 -32.49 46.70 10.09
CA GLY A 655 -31.28 45.92 9.96
C GLY A 655 -30.10 46.59 10.68
N ASP A 656 -29.90 47.89 10.47
CA ASP A 656 -28.86 48.68 11.12
C ASP A 656 -29.05 48.71 12.63
N PHE A 657 -30.29 48.90 13.10
CA PHE A 657 -30.61 48.83 14.52
C PHE A 657 -30.24 47.48 15.16
N ILE A 658 -30.52 46.36 14.48
CA ILE A 658 -30.16 45.02 14.94
C ILE A 658 -28.63 44.86 15.04
N GLU A 659 -27.88 45.34 14.06
CA GLU A 659 -26.42 45.28 14.08
C GLU A 659 -25.80 46.19 15.15
N VAL A 660 -26.37 47.38 15.36
CA VAL A 660 -26.01 48.27 16.47
C VAL A 660 -26.35 47.61 17.80
N ALA A 661 -27.47 46.89 17.91
CA ALA A 661 -27.86 46.18 19.13
C ALA A 661 -26.90 45.03 19.47
N LYS A 662 -26.42 44.28 18.49
CA LYS A 662 -25.35 43.29 18.68
C LYS A 662 -24.05 43.93 19.13
N THR A 663 -23.68 45.04 18.49
CA THR A 663 -22.47 45.81 18.83
C THR A 663 -22.54 46.35 20.26
N CYS A 664 -23.70 46.87 20.69
CA CYS A 664 -23.92 47.34 22.05
C CYS A 664 -23.77 46.23 23.09
N ALA A 665 -24.28 45.02 22.80
CA ALA A 665 -24.09 43.86 23.67
C ALA A 665 -22.60 43.48 23.82
N ILE A 666 -21.83 43.53 22.73
CA ILE A 666 -20.38 43.26 22.75
C ILE A 666 -19.63 44.33 23.51
N ASN A 667 -19.98 45.60 23.31
CA ASN A 667 -19.41 46.71 24.07
C ASN A 667 -19.70 46.57 25.57
N TYR A 668 -20.92 46.15 25.91
CA TYR A 668 -21.30 45.89 27.29
C TYR A 668 -20.46 44.76 27.89
N MET A 669 -20.26 43.66 27.16
CA MET A 669 -19.41 42.55 27.58
C MET A 669 -17.93 42.93 27.73
N ASN A 670 -17.41 43.83 26.88
CA ASN A 670 -16.07 44.42 27.02
C ASN A 670 -15.97 45.39 28.20
N GLY A 671 -17.11 45.79 28.76
CA GLY A 671 -17.19 46.65 29.92
C GLY A 671 -17.10 48.14 29.63
N PHE A 672 -17.37 48.56 28.39
CA PHE A 672 -17.42 49.97 28.04
C PHE A 672 -18.60 50.67 28.76
N PRO A 673 -18.38 51.87 29.33
CA PRO A 673 -19.47 52.66 29.90
C PRO A 673 -20.45 53.07 28.77
N ASN A 674 -21.73 53.22 29.11
CA ASN A 674 -22.77 53.67 28.18
C ASN A 674 -22.92 52.81 26.91
N SER A 675 -22.62 51.52 27.00
CA SER A 675 -22.59 50.60 25.85
C SER A 675 -23.87 50.52 25.01
N PHE A 676 -25.02 50.90 25.57
CA PHE A 676 -26.32 50.91 24.87
C PHE A 676 -26.77 52.30 24.39
N GLN A 677 -25.98 53.36 24.65
CA GLN A 677 -26.33 54.73 24.25
C GLN A 677 -26.49 54.89 22.74
N LEU A 678 -25.77 54.09 21.94
CA LEU A 678 -25.92 54.10 20.48
C LEU A 678 -27.32 53.68 20.02
N LEU A 679 -28.02 52.84 20.79
CA LEU A 679 -29.40 52.47 20.46
C LEU A 679 -30.35 53.64 20.64
N GLU A 680 -30.10 54.52 21.61
CA GLU A 680 -30.95 55.69 21.87
C GLU A 680 -31.04 56.62 20.65
N CYS A 681 -30.00 56.67 19.81
CA CYS A 681 -30.01 57.43 18.55
C CYS A 681 -31.06 56.92 17.55
N TYR A 682 -31.49 55.66 17.67
CA TYR A 682 -32.51 55.05 16.82
C TYR A 682 -33.92 55.09 17.45
N ARG A 683 -34.08 55.66 18.66
CA ARG A 683 -35.36 55.62 19.40
C ARG A 683 -36.53 56.17 18.56
N ASP A 684 -36.35 57.35 17.99
CA ASP A 684 -37.41 58.01 17.23
C ASP A 684 -37.69 57.29 15.91
N GLU A 685 -36.64 56.81 15.24
CA GLU A 685 -36.76 56.02 14.00
C GLU A 685 -37.48 54.69 14.22
N ILE A 686 -37.20 54.00 15.33
CA ILE A 686 -37.85 52.75 15.71
C ILE A 686 -39.28 52.98 16.21
N ALA A 687 -39.57 54.11 16.86
CA ALA A 687 -40.92 54.46 17.30
C ALA A 687 -41.90 54.57 16.12
N VAL A 688 -41.42 55.04 14.96
CA VAL A 688 -42.19 55.07 13.70
C VAL A 688 -42.65 53.67 13.28
N PHE A 689 -41.80 52.64 13.45
CA PHE A 689 -42.20 51.25 13.17
C PHE A 689 -43.31 50.79 14.12
N ALA A 690 -43.18 51.09 15.42
CA ALA A 690 -44.14 50.67 16.45
C ALA A 690 -45.53 51.33 16.30
N GLN A 691 -45.57 52.55 15.76
CA GLN A 691 -46.78 53.35 15.57
C GLN A 691 -47.41 53.21 14.17
N HIS A 692 -46.85 52.36 13.30
CA HIS A 692 -47.31 52.24 11.91
C HIS A 692 -48.78 51.78 11.80
N GLU A 693 -49.67 52.65 11.32
CA GLU A 693 -51.14 52.45 11.40
C GLU A 693 -51.63 51.17 10.69
N ASN A 694 -51.11 50.91 9.49
CA ASN A 694 -51.68 49.92 8.57
C ASN A 694 -50.83 48.64 8.36
N ASN A 695 -49.73 48.46 9.10
CA ASN A 695 -48.84 47.32 8.91
C ASN A 695 -48.48 46.66 10.24
N LEU A 696 -49.20 45.56 10.55
CA LEU A 696 -49.01 44.79 11.77
C LEU A 696 -47.56 44.28 11.91
N CYS A 697 -46.92 43.91 10.80
CA CYS A 697 -45.56 43.40 10.82
C CYS A 697 -44.55 44.46 11.30
N LEU A 698 -44.70 45.71 10.85
CA LEU A 698 -43.84 46.82 11.25
C LEU A 698 -44.07 47.17 12.73
N ARG A 699 -45.33 47.21 13.18
CA ARG A 699 -45.65 47.44 14.60
C ARG A 699 -45.04 46.40 15.52
N THR A 700 -45.12 45.14 15.14
CA THR A 700 -44.51 44.03 15.89
C THR A 700 -42.98 44.16 15.93
N SER A 701 -42.34 44.54 14.82
CA SER A 701 -40.88 44.77 14.77
C SER A 701 -40.47 45.94 15.65
N GLY A 702 -41.14 47.08 15.52
CA GLY A 702 -40.88 48.28 16.34
C GLY A 702 -41.11 48.02 17.82
N SER A 703 -42.11 47.21 18.19
CA SER A 703 -42.35 46.82 19.58
C SER A 703 -41.24 45.96 20.16
N PHE A 704 -40.72 44.99 19.39
CA PHE A 704 -39.55 44.21 19.81
C PHE A 704 -38.30 45.08 19.92
N ALA A 705 -38.06 45.99 18.98
CA ALA A 705 -36.93 46.91 19.00
C ALA A 705 -36.99 47.91 20.17
N LEU A 706 -38.15 48.49 20.46
CA LEU A 706 -38.36 49.34 21.63
C LEU A 706 -38.12 48.60 22.96
N SER A 707 -38.37 47.29 23.01
CA SER A 707 -38.09 46.49 24.21
C SER A 707 -36.59 46.39 24.53
N LEU A 708 -35.72 46.53 23.52
CA LEU A 708 -34.26 46.57 23.69
C LEU A 708 -33.77 47.95 24.20
N LEU A 709 -34.53 49.02 23.94
CA LEU A 709 -34.25 50.38 24.43
C LEU A 709 -34.66 50.63 25.90
N GLY A 710 -35.33 49.65 26.53
CA GLY A 710 -35.92 49.77 27.86
C GLY A 710 -35.21 48.99 28.98
N ALA A 711 -33.98 48.52 28.79
CA ALA A 711 -33.24 47.81 29.84
C ALA A 711 -32.31 48.78 30.61
N PRO A 712 -32.66 49.10 31.86
CA PRO A 712 -32.06 48.36 32.97
C PRO A 712 -33.11 47.83 33.95
N LEU A 713 -33.05 46.52 34.24
CA LEU A 713 -33.73 45.84 35.37
C LEU A 713 -35.20 46.21 35.63
N ILE A 714 -36.16 45.39 35.13
CA ILE A 714 -37.33 44.86 35.88
C ILE A 714 -38.20 44.03 34.92
N TRP A 715 -38.41 42.77 35.29
CA TRP A 715 -39.30 41.80 34.66
C TRP A 715 -40.76 42.20 34.92
N GLY A 716 -41.56 42.45 33.86
CA GLY A 716 -42.97 42.82 34.07
C GLY A 716 -43.94 42.83 32.88
N LEU A 717 -43.47 42.82 31.63
CA LEU A 717 -44.36 43.05 30.46
C LEU A 717 -44.43 41.92 29.43
N GLY A 718 -43.94 40.72 29.76
CA GLY A 718 -44.03 39.53 28.89
C GLY A 718 -45.39 38.80 28.91
N LYS A 719 -46.34 39.18 29.76
CA LYS A 719 -47.65 38.52 29.88
C LYS A 719 -48.81 39.25 29.16
N ALA A 720 -48.57 40.44 28.61
CA ALA A 720 -49.62 41.24 27.95
C ALA A 720 -49.79 40.91 26.45
N VAL A 721 -48.72 40.53 25.75
CA VAL A 721 -48.77 40.28 24.29
C VAL A 721 -49.35 38.89 23.94
N VAL A 722 -49.26 37.91 24.85
CA VAL A 722 -49.85 36.58 24.67
C VAL A 722 -51.37 36.55 24.92
N ARG A 723 -51.94 37.56 25.59
CA ARG A 723 -53.38 37.62 25.88
C ARG A 723 -54.19 38.57 24.99
N ALA A 724 -53.52 39.37 24.16
CA ALA A 724 -54.17 40.18 23.12
C ALA A 724 -54.70 39.34 21.93
N SER A 725 -54.33 38.05 21.83
CA SER A 725 -54.94 37.12 20.87
C SER A 725 -56.24 36.46 21.36
N GLN A 726 -56.77 36.88 22.52
CA GLN A 726 -57.97 36.29 23.14
C GLN A 726 -59.12 37.27 23.42
N GLY A 727 -59.07 38.49 22.87
CA GLY A 727 -60.24 39.36 22.69
C GLY A 727 -61.10 39.66 23.93
N LYS A 728 -60.55 40.31 24.96
CA LYS A 728 -61.36 40.92 26.04
C LYS A 728 -60.84 42.31 26.44
N SER A 729 -61.78 43.20 26.73
CA SER A 729 -61.60 44.64 26.97
C SER A 729 -61.01 44.99 28.34
N PHE A 730 -60.40 46.18 28.40
CA PHE A 730 -59.77 46.81 29.56
C PHE A 730 -60.60 47.99 30.07
N GLU A 731 -60.65 48.17 31.38
CA GLU A 731 -60.80 49.46 32.06
C GLU A 731 -59.63 49.65 33.04
N PHE A 732 -59.09 50.87 33.08
CA PHE A 732 -57.92 51.29 33.86
C PHE A 732 -58.26 51.45 35.35
N LEU A 733 -57.30 51.17 36.25
CA LEU A 733 -57.07 52.00 37.44
C LEU A 733 -55.73 51.68 38.16
N PHE A 734 -55.19 52.75 38.74
CA PHE A 734 -53.85 53.05 39.26
C PHE A 734 -53.34 52.23 40.47
N LEU A 735 -52.06 52.49 40.80
CA LEU A 735 -51.32 52.35 42.09
C LEU A 735 -50.25 51.24 42.05
N GLY A 736 -48.99 51.43 42.43
CA GLY A 736 -48.24 52.56 42.98
C GLY A 736 -46.79 52.10 43.21
N ALA A 737 -45.85 53.03 43.11
CA ALA A 737 -44.46 52.84 43.51
C ALA A 737 -44.37 52.71 45.03
N THR A 738 -43.60 51.75 45.56
CA THR A 738 -42.84 51.86 46.84
C THR A 738 -42.10 50.56 47.16
N THR A 739 -40.80 50.50 46.86
CA THR A 739 -39.80 49.74 47.67
C THR A 739 -38.34 50.05 47.31
N SER A 740 -38.07 50.74 46.20
CA SER A 740 -36.69 51.07 45.77
C SER A 740 -36.22 52.50 46.14
N GLN A 741 -37.14 53.47 46.35
CA GLN A 741 -36.76 54.84 46.70
C GLN A 741 -36.16 55.00 48.11
N ASN A 742 -36.49 54.14 49.08
CA ASN A 742 -35.99 54.27 50.46
C ASN A 742 -34.59 53.65 50.71
N LYS A 743 -34.01 52.92 49.74
CA LYS A 743 -32.64 52.38 49.88
C LYS A 743 -31.57 53.26 49.24
N THR A 744 -31.95 54.18 48.36
CA THR A 744 -31.02 55.08 47.65
C THR A 744 -30.79 56.39 48.40
N GLU A 745 -31.76 56.87 49.21
CA GLU A 745 -31.56 58.06 50.08
C GLU A 745 -30.76 57.79 51.37
N SER A 746 -30.62 56.52 51.79
CA SER A 746 -29.79 56.12 52.95
C SER A 746 -28.29 56.08 52.60
N LEU A 747 -27.96 55.77 51.34
CA LEU A 747 -26.58 55.71 50.84
C LEU A 747 -26.04 57.05 50.32
N LEU A 748 -26.93 58.00 49.96
CA LEU A 748 -26.54 59.35 49.55
C LEU A 748 -26.39 60.33 50.72
N LYS A 749 -27.00 60.07 51.89
CA LYS A 749 -26.78 60.85 53.13
C LYS A 749 -25.51 60.47 53.91
N SER A 750 -24.84 59.36 53.58
CA SER A 750 -23.58 58.95 54.21
C SER A 750 -22.31 59.41 53.47
N ILE A 751 -22.45 60.02 52.28
CA ILE A 751 -21.32 60.44 51.41
C ILE A 751 -21.22 61.98 51.28
N HIS A 752 -22.01 62.75 52.05
CA HIS A 752 -21.92 64.23 52.07
C HIS A 752 -21.40 64.85 53.38
N ASN A 753 -20.75 64.07 54.25
CA ASN A 753 -20.16 64.59 55.49
C ASN A 753 -18.77 64.02 55.79
N ILE A 754 -17.80 64.09 54.86
CA ILE A 754 -16.36 64.04 55.20
C ILE A 754 -15.54 64.83 54.15
N ALA A 755 -15.35 66.13 54.39
CA ALA A 755 -14.10 66.90 54.17
C ALA A 755 -14.34 68.39 54.54
N PRO A 756 -13.32 69.12 55.03
CA PRO A 756 -13.47 69.93 56.24
C PRO A 756 -13.40 71.47 56.06
N ASP A 757 -13.62 72.14 57.20
CA ASP A 757 -13.19 73.49 57.63
C ASP A 757 -14.02 74.73 57.28
N SER A 758 -14.57 75.38 58.33
CA SER A 758 -14.16 76.74 58.77
C SER A 758 -15.12 77.33 59.83
N SER A 759 -14.73 77.24 61.10
CA SER A 759 -14.77 78.24 62.20
C SER A 759 -14.84 77.59 63.57
#